data_AF-A0AAE9F114-F1
#
_entry.id   AF-A0AAE9F114-F1
#
_cell.length_a   1.000
_cell.length_b   1.000
_cell.length_c   1.000
_cell.angle_alpha   90.00
_cell.angle_beta   90.00
_cell.angle_gamma   90.00
#
_symmetry.space_group_name_H-M   'P 1'
#
loop_
_entity.id
_entity.type
_entity.pdbx_description
1 polymer ?
#
loop_
_entity_poly.entity_id
_entity_poly.type
_entity_poly.pdbx_seq_one_letter_code
_entity_poly.pdbx_strand_id
1 'polypeptide(L)'
;MISTIAHTICLVSELICVKLKLRFTQTHRDECFRSVVVYMFAVLFQSTLFLMMAIDLFLAVIMPIRHKLWRRGPYLFVLCIPPLLFSCFALFIEEIYINHDDLLICTVTLAAPPTVRFWGTLVTFSTIFLAVTLIFITAFKVHANERESARRILRHSNSITSNTKCSDAKLLKSLSTLMFVFICSWSLSILLSHVSLYFTKSIAYEIQKYNILLSLPTFCQNFFVTGLRSPRYAKAYAEQLSFLPFVSQRDLLGFQDSPTSRTVSSNFEDGGGQLPGQLPTDLDYIESDIKKTRRLLNEIPDPSQNRVQFFKLDDNGYAFSAYTDNRKGNMGHKYVRILVFLTKFDDFSCEINSKKSYVVTLYELSENHNMKWKMYILNCLLPDGITFNDVNSVKISRSSSKLSVQIPIRHRIQDEKMMTPDEYDYKLSICVPALFGNVYYPRRIIEFVELNSLQDIDKIYIYYNPLEMTDEATERTLKFYSDNGKINLMEFILPFSTLDVWYYGQLATVTDCLLRNTGITQYTFFNDLDEFFVPVLDNQTLSETVSGLFENRKIASQRTALKFISTKINRSPVTLNNSVSSKNFETRFTKCVVRPEMVFEQGIHHTSRVIQDDYETPSHDGSLLRVYHYREPRYCCENENLLKQRYDKKLQEVFDAVVLMLEV
;
A
#
# COMPACT_ATOMS: atom_id res chain seq x y z
N MET A 1 -18.37 2.89 -12.94
CA MET A 1 -18.53 3.20 -14.38
C MET A 1 -19.93 2.87 -14.88
N ILE A 2 -20.37 1.61 -14.91
CA ILE A 2 -21.72 1.24 -15.42
C ILE A 2 -22.85 1.96 -14.69
N SER A 3 -22.83 1.96 -13.35
CA SER A 3 -23.79 2.74 -12.55
C SER A 3 -23.73 4.24 -12.85
N THR A 4 -22.54 4.79 -13.09
CA THR A 4 -22.36 6.20 -13.45
C THR A 4 -23.04 6.54 -14.79
N ILE A 5 -22.85 5.68 -15.80
CA ILE A 5 -23.49 5.85 -17.12
C ILE A 5 -25.01 5.85 -16.98
N ALA A 6 -25.57 4.90 -16.23
CA ALA A 6 -27.01 4.84 -15.98
C ALA A 6 -27.53 6.11 -15.28
N HIS A 7 -26.82 6.61 -14.26
CA HIS A 7 -27.20 7.85 -13.58
C HIS A 7 -27.13 9.07 -14.50
N THR A 8 -26.13 9.14 -15.38
CA THR A 8 -26.02 10.21 -16.37
C THR A 8 -27.21 10.18 -17.33
N ILE A 9 -27.63 9.00 -17.79
CA ILE A 9 -28.83 8.85 -18.63
C ILE A 9 -30.06 9.37 -17.87
N CYS A 10 -30.26 8.97 -16.60
CA CYS A 10 -31.36 9.48 -15.78
C CYS A 10 -31.36 11.01 -15.64
N LEU A 11 -30.19 11.63 -15.39
CA LEU A 11 -30.07 13.08 -15.26
C LEU A 11 -30.39 13.82 -16.57
N VAL A 12 -29.88 13.34 -17.71
CA VAL A 12 -30.17 13.92 -19.02
C VAL A 12 -31.65 13.75 -19.36
N SER A 13 -32.22 12.59 -19.08
CA SER A 13 -33.64 12.32 -19.29
C SER A 13 -34.56 13.20 -18.44
N GLU A 14 -34.13 13.60 -17.23
CA GLU A 14 -34.90 14.55 -16.41
C GLU A 14 -34.96 15.95 -17.02
N LEU A 15 -33.91 16.39 -17.73
CA LEU A 15 -33.97 17.65 -18.50
C LEU A 15 -35.01 17.56 -19.63
N ILE A 16 -35.13 16.40 -20.27
CA ILE A 16 -36.15 16.13 -21.28
C ILE A 16 -37.55 16.18 -20.64
N CYS A 17 -37.73 15.54 -19.48
CA CYS A 17 -38.97 15.60 -18.72
C CYS A 17 -39.34 17.05 -18.35
N VAL A 18 -38.40 17.86 -17.87
CA VAL A 18 -38.63 19.29 -17.55
C VAL A 18 -39.06 20.06 -18.80
N LYS A 19 -38.42 19.84 -19.96
CA LYS A 19 -38.83 20.46 -21.22
C LYS A 19 -40.27 20.09 -21.61
N LEU A 20 -40.66 18.83 -21.44
CA LEU A 20 -42.02 18.37 -21.71
C LEU A 20 -43.04 18.98 -20.73
N LYS A 21 -42.67 19.13 -19.45
CA LYS A 21 -43.50 19.80 -18.43
C LYS A 21 -43.74 21.29 -18.74
N LEU A 22 -42.76 21.96 -19.35
CA LEU A 22 -42.85 23.37 -19.75
C LEU A 22 -43.65 23.60 -21.03
N ARG A 23 -44.12 22.54 -21.71
CA ARG A 23 -44.86 22.65 -22.98
C ARG A 23 -46.29 23.17 -22.80
N PHE A 24 -46.84 23.16 -21.57
CA PHE A 24 -48.21 23.59 -21.22
C PHE A 24 -49.35 23.03 -22.11
N THR A 25 -49.08 21.99 -22.90
CA THR A 25 -50.04 21.29 -23.78
C THR A 25 -50.25 19.86 -23.28
N GLN A 26 -51.49 19.37 -23.32
CA GLN A 26 -51.77 17.95 -23.03
C GLN A 26 -51.03 17.06 -24.02
N THR A 27 -50.51 15.93 -23.52
CA THR A 27 -49.73 14.97 -24.31
C THR A 27 -50.36 13.59 -24.15
N HIS A 28 -50.48 12.86 -25.25
CA HIS A 28 -50.99 11.48 -25.21
C HIS A 28 -49.95 10.53 -24.59
N ARG A 29 -50.43 9.46 -23.94
CA ARG A 29 -49.57 8.51 -23.21
C ARG A 29 -48.52 7.84 -24.10
N ASP A 30 -48.84 7.50 -25.34
CA ASP A 30 -47.92 6.91 -26.31
C ASP A 30 -46.82 7.88 -26.77
N GLU A 31 -47.15 9.14 -27.02
CA GLU A 31 -46.17 10.19 -27.31
C GLU A 31 -45.26 10.43 -26.08
N CYS A 32 -45.85 10.45 -24.89
CA CYS A 32 -45.10 10.55 -23.64
C CYS A 32 -44.17 9.35 -23.43
N PHE A 33 -44.66 8.12 -23.62
CA PHE A 33 -43.87 6.90 -23.48
C PHE A 33 -42.65 6.90 -24.41
N ARG A 34 -42.83 7.22 -25.69
CA ARG A 34 -41.71 7.32 -26.65
C ARG A 34 -40.68 8.37 -26.23
N SER A 35 -41.13 9.46 -25.62
CA SER A 35 -40.26 10.54 -25.16
C SER A 35 -39.46 10.18 -23.90
N VAL A 36 -39.95 9.25 -23.06
CA VAL A 36 -39.31 8.88 -21.79
C VAL A 36 -38.87 7.41 -21.72
N VAL A 37 -38.98 6.62 -22.79
CA VAL A 37 -38.63 5.18 -22.80
C VAL A 37 -37.18 4.91 -22.40
N VAL A 38 -36.24 5.77 -22.83
CA VAL A 38 -34.82 5.68 -22.43
C VAL A 38 -34.65 5.95 -20.93
N TYR A 39 -35.47 6.84 -20.37
CA TYR A 39 -35.48 7.11 -18.95
C TYR A 39 -36.02 5.91 -18.16
N MET A 40 -37.13 5.34 -18.63
CA MET A 40 -37.74 4.16 -18.02
C MET A 40 -36.77 2.97 -18.03
N PHE A 41 -36.04 2.75 -19.14
CA PHE A 41 -34.96 1.78 -19.20
C PHE A 41 -33.91 2.02 -18.11
N ALA A 42 -33.36 3.23 -18.04
CA ALA A 42 -32.28 3.55 -17.11
C ALA A 42 -32.69 3.40 -15.65
N VAL A 43 -33.94 3.76 -15.32
CA VAL A 43 -34.54 3.60 -14.00
C VAL A 43 -34.67 2.12 -13.61
N LEU A 44 -35.24 1.30 -14.49
CA LEU A 44 -35.41 -0.14 -14.25
C LEU A 44 -34.05 -0.84 -14.15
N PHE A 45 -33.12 -0.48 -15.04
CA PHE A 45 -31.76 -1.02 -15.07
C PHE A 45 -31.02 -0.70 -13.78
N GLN A 46 -31.10 0.56 -13.33
CA GLN A 46 -30.45 0.99 -12.10
C GLN A 46 -31.01 0.25 -10.88
N SER A 47 -32.33 0.11 -10.75
CA SER A 47 -32.94 -0.60 -9.61
C SER A 47 -32.42 -2.04 -9.48
N THR A 48 -32.29 -2.75 -10.60
CA THR A 48 -31.80 -4.14 -10.62
C THR A 48 -30.28 -4.20 -10.45
N LEU A 49 -29.54 -3.22 -10.98
CA LEU A 49 -28.09 -3.12 -10.79
C LEU A 49 -27.71 -2.98 -9.31
N PHE A 50 -28.47 -2.22 -8.53
CA PHE A 50 -28.23 -2.09 -7.08
C PHE A 50 -28.46 -3.40 -6.32
N LEU A 51 -29.43 -4.22 -6.74
CA LEU A 51 -29.61 -5.58 -6.22
C LEU A 51 -28.40 -6.46 -6.56
N MET A 52 -27.89 -6.39 -7.81
CA MET A 52 -26.69 -7.13 -8.20
C MET A 52 -25.43 -6.69 -7.44
N MET A 53 -25.30 -5.40 -7.11
CA MET A 53 -24.23 -4.93 -6.22
C MET A 53 -24.39 -5.45 -4.78
N ALA A 54 -25.63 -5.58 -4.27
CA ALA A 54 -25.89 -6.19 -2.97
C ALA A 54 -25.45 -7.67 -2.94
N ILE A 55 -25.73 -8.40 -4.02
CA ILE A 55 -25.32 -9.80 -4.20
C ILE A 55 -23.78 -9.90 -4.29
N ASP A 56 -23.13 -9.04 -5.07
CA ASP A 56 -21.66 -8.99 -5.16
C ASP A 56 -21.01 -8.78 -3.79
N LEU A 57 -21.54 -7.85 -2.99
CA LEU A 57 -21.09 -7.59 -1.63
C LEU A 57 -21.24 -8.82 -0.72
N PHE A 58 -22.39 -9.48 -0.81
CA PHE A 58 -22.69 -10.69 -0.05
C PHE A 58 -21.75 -11.85 -0.43
N LEU A 59 -21.48 -12.04 -1.73
CA LEU A 59 -20.54 -13.05 -2.23
C LEU A 59 -19.10 -12.77 -1.78
N ALA A 60 -18.68 -11.50 -1.76
CA ALA A 60 -17.37 -11.11 -1.27
C ALA A 60 -17.16 -11.46 0.22
N VAL A 61 -18.21 -11.37 1.03
CA VAL A 61 -18.15 -11.70 2.47
C VAL A 61 -18.26 -13.19 2.74
N ILE A 62 -19.09 -13.94 2.01
CA ILE A 62 -19.26 -15.39 2.23
C ILE A 62 -18.11 -16.19 1.63
N MET A 63 -17.62 -15.81 0.45
CA MET A 63 -16.59 -16.56 -0.29
C MET A 63 -15.40 -15.68 -0.69
N PRO A 64 -14.67 -15.08 0.27
CA PRO A 64 -13.65 -14.07 -0.01
C PRO A 64 -12.50 -14.60 -0.90
N ILE A 65 -12.13 -15.87 -0.74
CA ILE A 65 -11.05 -16.50 -1.52
C ILE A 65 -11.49 -16.71 -2.97
N ARG A 66 -12.71 -17.23 -3.20
CA ARG A 66 -13.22 -17.47 -4.56
C ARG A 66 -13.53 -16.16 -5.28
N HIS A 67 -14.09 -15.18 -4.58
CA HIS A 67 -14.38 -13.85 -5.12
C HIS A 67 -13.11 -13.14 -5.62
N LYS A 68 -11.99 -13.25 -4.88
CA LYS A 68 -10.69 -12.68 -5.30
C LYS A 68 -10.03 -13.40 -6.49
N LEU A 69 -10.38 -14.66 -6.74
CA LEU A 69 -9.86 -15.48 -7.83
C LEU A 69 -10.66 -15.34 -9.14
N TRP A 70 -11.83 -14.69 -9.12
CA TRP A 70 -12.63 -14.50 -10.33
C TRP A 70 -11.98 -13.48 -11.29
N ARG A 71 -11.92 -13.85 -12.58
CA ARG A 71 -11.44 -12.94 -13.63
C ARG A 71 -12.43 -11.78 -13.77
N ARG A 72 -11.93 -10.54 -13.65
CA ARG A 72 -12.74 -9.32 -13.55
C ARG A 72 -13.69 -9.10 -14.73
N GLY A 73 -13.24 -9.33 -15.96
CA GLY A 73 -14.04 -9.10 -17.18
C GLY A 73 -15.28 -10.00 -17.29
N PRO A 74 -15.12 -11.33 -17.38
CA PRO A 74 -16.25 -12.26 -17.46
C PRO A 74 -17.22 -12.14 -16.27
N TYR A 75 -16.69 -11.92 -15.06
CA TYR A 75 -17.52 -11.75 -13.87
C TYR A 75 -18.42 -10.51 -13.95
N LEU A 76 -17.87 -9.37 -14.37
CA LEU A 76 -18.63 -8.14 -14.55
C LEU A 76 -19.69 -8.25 -15.64
N PHE A 77 -19.40 -9.00 -16.71
CA PHE A 77 -20.39 -9.30 -17.75
C PHE A 77 -21.58 -10.08 -17.18
N VAL A 78 -21.32 -11.14 -16.41
CA VAL A 78 -22.37 -11.95 -15.75
C VAL A 78 -23.23 -11.12 -14.81
N LEU A 79 -22.63 -10.21 -14.02
CA LEU A 79 -23.37 -9.34 -13.11
C LEU A 79 -24.31 -8.35 -13.83
N CYS A 80 -24.01 -7.99 -15.08
CA CYS A 80 -24.80 -7.01 -15.84
C CYS A 80 -25.93 -7.63 -16.67
N ILE A 81 -25.90 -8.94 -16.92
CA ILE A 81 -26.94 -9.64 -17.69
C ILE A 81 -28.34 -9.51 -17.05
N PRO A 82 -28.53 -9.79 -15.74
CA PRO A 82 -29.89 -9.74 -15.16
C PRO A 82 -30.53 -8.35 -15.21
N PRO A 83 -29.83 -7.24 -14.89
CA PRO A 83 -30.37 -5.90 -15.06
C PRO A 83 -30.78 -5.56 -16.49
N LEU A 84 -29.99 -5.98 -17.49
CA LEU A 84 -30.33 -5.76 -18.91
C LEU A 84 -31.59 -6.51 -19.31
N LEU A 85 -31.64 -7.82 -19.04
CA LEU A 85 -32.76 -8.68 -19.43
C LEU A 85 -34.06 -8.22 -18.77
N PHE A 86 -34.02 -7.92 -17.46
CA PHE A 86 -35.20 -7.46 -16.73
C PHE A 86 -35.74 -6.14 -17.30
N SER A 87 -34.87 -5.17 -17.56
CA SER A 87 -35.28 -3.84 -18.02
C SER A 87 -35.86 -3.87 -19.43
N CYS A 88 -35.26 -4.64 -20.34
CA CYS A 88 -35.80 -4.84 -21.69
C CYS A 88 -37.16 -5.55 -21.65
N PHE A 89 -37.29 -6.59 -20.83
CA PHE A 89 -38.54 -7.34 -20.70
C PHE A 89 -39.67 -6.47 -20.11
N ALA A 90 -39.39 -5.70 -19.05
CA ALA A 90 -40.37 -4.82 -18.44
C ALA A 90 -40.89 -3.76 -19.42
N LEU A 91 -40.01 -3.12 -20.20
CA LEU A 91 -40.42 -2.15 -21.22
C LEU A 91 -41.25 -2.76 -22.33
N PHE A 92 -40.90 -3.98 -22.76
CA PHE A 92 -41.67 -4.70 -23.78
C PHE A 92 -43.11 -4.96 -23.31
N ILE A 93 -43.28 -5.33 -22.03
CA ILE A 93 -44.62 -5.49 -21.44
C ILE A 93 -45.34 -4.14 -21.37
N GLU A 94 -44.67 -3.06 -20.94
CA GLU A 94 -45.29 -1.73 -20.89
C GLU A 94 -45.73 -1.23 -22.28
N GLU A 95 -44.96 -1.54 -23.33
CA GLU A 95 -45.29 -1.20 -24.71
C GLU A 95 -46.54 -1.97 -25.21
N ILE A 96 -46.69 -3.25 -24.86
CA ILE A 96 -47.88 -4.06 -25.25
C ILE A 96 -49.17 -3.48 -24.67
N TYR A 97 -49.13 -2.98 -23.43
CA TYR A 97 -50.30 -2.47 -22.72
C TYR A 97 -50.52 -0.97 -22.89
N ILE A 98 -49.77 -0.33 -23.79
CA ILE A 98 -49.89 1.11 -24.02
C ILE A 98 -51.24 1.48 -24.61
N ASN A 99 -51.77 2.61 -24.18
CA ASN A 99 -53.02 3.15 -24.70
C ASN A 99 -52.86 4.64 -25.02
N HIS A 100 -53.90 5.24 -25.60
CA HIS A 100 -53.88 6.60 -26.12
C HIS A 100 -54.66 7.57 -25.21
N ASP A 101 -54.42 7.51 -23.91
CA ASP A 101 -55.07 8.40 -22.94
C ASP A 101 -54.36 9.75 -22.84
N ASP A 102 -55.13 10.82 -22.56
CA ASP A 102 -54.59 12.14 -22.25
C ASP A 102 -53.92 12.17 -20.87
N LEU A 103 -52.66 12.62 -20.85
CA LEU A 103 -51.92 12.86 -19.62
C LEU A 103 -51.86 14.36 -19.32
N LEU A 104 -52.16 14.71 -18.06
CA LEU A 104 -52.03 16.08 -17.55
C LEU A 104 -50.56 16.55 -17.57
N ILE A 105 -49.62 15.62 -17.36
CA ILE A 105 -48.18 15.85 -17.35
C ILE A 105 -47.48 14.57 -17.80
N CYS A 106 -46.43 14.70 -18.61
CA CYS A 106 -45.61 13.56 -19.00
C CYS A 106 -44.56 13.28 -17.91
N THR A 107 -44.70 12.15 -17.22
CA THR A 107 -43.75 11.64 -16.22
C THR A 107 -43.54 10.14 -16.44
N VAL A 108 -42.41 9.60 -16.01
CA VAL A 108 -42.14 8.15 -16.05
C VAL A 108 -43.27 7.33 -15.43
N THR A 109 -43.76 7.74 -14.25
CA THR A 109 -44.84 7.04 -13.55
C THR A 109 -46.15 7.04 -14.33
N LEU A 110 -46.48 8.12 -15.04
CA LEU A 110 -47.73 8.24 -15.80
C LEU A 110 -47.64 7.66 -17.22
N ALA A 111 -46.43 7.60 -17.78
CA ALA A 111 -46.14 6.95 -19.06
C ALA A 111 -46.39 5.44 -18.99
N ALA A 112 -46.08 4.81 -17.86
CA ALA A 112 -46.40 3.40 -17.61
C ALA A 112 -47.93 3.17 -17.57
N PRO A 113 -48.49 2.21 -18.32
CA PRO A 113 -49.93 1.98 -18.36
C PRO A 113 -50.53 1.56 -17.01
N PRO A 114 -51.72 2.04 -16.62
CA PRO A 114 -52.35 1.72 -15.32
C PRO A 114 -52.52 0.21 -15.05
N THR A 115 -52.71 -0.59 -16.10
CA THR A 115 -52.86 -2.05 -16.04
C THR A 115 -51.64 -2.76 -15.47
N VAL A 116 -50.43 -2.26 -15.78
CA VAL A 116 -49.15 -2.88 -15.39
C VAL A 116 -48.37 -2.06 -14.36
N ARG A 117 -48.70 -0.76 -14.20
CA ARG A 117 -48.01 0.17 -13.29
C ARG A 117 -47.97 -0.29 -11.83
N PHE A 118 -49.08 -0.85 -11.34
CA PHE A 118 -49.15 -1.39 -9.97
C PHE A 118 -48.13 -2.53 -9.78
N TRP A 119 -48.10 -3.47 -10.73
CA TRP A 119 -47.17 -4.60 -10.71
C TRP A 119 -45.71 -4.16 -10.83
N GLY A 120 -45.41 -3.20 -11.72
CA GLY A 120 -44.08 -2.62 -11.83
C GLY A 120 -43.61 -1.98 -10.52
N THR A 121 -44.50 -1.23 -9.86
CA THR A 121 -44.21 -0.63 -8.55
C THR A 121 -43.92 -1.71 -7.50
N LEU A 122 -44.73 -2.77 -7.43
CA LEU A 122 -44.54 -3.88 -6.49
C LEU A 122 -43.20 -4.61 -6.71
N VAL A 123 -42.82 -4.86 -7.97
CA VAL A 123 -41.55 -5.50 -8.31
C VAL A 123 -40.37 -4.61 -7.89
N THR A 124 -40.43 -3.30 -8.16
CA THR A 124 -39.36 -2.38 -7.72
C THR A 124 -39.20 -2.36 -6.21
N PHE A 125 -40.29 -2.30 -5.43
CA PHE A 125 -40.21 -2.39 -3.96
C PHE A 125 -39.62 -3.72 -3.48
N SER A 126 -39.97 -4.82 -4.14
CA SER A 126 -39.47 -6.16 -3.82
C SER A 126 -37.96 -6.28 -4.06
N THR A 127 -37.43 -5.70 -5.16
CA THR A 127 -35.99 -5.65 -5.43
C THR A 127 -35.23 -4.84 -4.39
N ILE A 128 -35.78 -3.71 -3.94
CA ILE A 128 -35.20 -2.87 -2.89
C ILE A 128 -35.19 -3.63 -1.56
N PHE A 129 -36.31 -4.24 -1.19
CA PHE A 129 -36.43 -5.01 0.06
C PHE A 129 -35.44 -6.18 0.11
N LEU A 130 -35.27 -6.90 -1.00
CA LEU A 130 -34.30 -7.98 -1.11
C LEU A 130 -32.86 -7.46 -0.97
N ALA A 131 -32.52 -6.35 -1.64
CA ALA A 131 -31.21 -5.73 -1.52
C ALA A 131 -30.90 -5.30 -0.07
N VAL A 132 -31.86 -4.66 0.60
CA VAL A 132 -31.76 -4.28 2.03
C VAL A 132 -31.52 -5.50 2.92
N THR A 133 -32.30 -6.57 2.71
CA THR A 133 -32.17 -7.81 3.47
C THR A 133 -30.79 -8.44 3.32
N LEU A 134 -30.26 -8.50 2.09
CA LEU A 134 -28.90 -9.00 1.82
C LEU A 134 -27.81 -8.16 2.51
N ILE A 135 -27.96 -6.84 2.55
CA ILE A 135 -27.04 -5.94 3.27
C ILE A 135 -27.06 -6.24 4.76
N PHE A 136 -28.25 -6.37 5.37
CA PHE A 136 -28.38 -6.69 6.79
C PHE A 136 -27.76 -8.05 7.14
N ILE A 137 -28.00 -9.07 6.31
CA ILE A 137 -27.36 -10.39 6.48
C ILE A 137 -25.84 -10.27 6.38
N THR A 138 -25.33 -9.50 5.41
CA THR A 138 -23.90 -9.26 5.22
C THR A 138 -23.30 -8.56 6.43
N ALA A 139 -23.93 -7.49 6.93
CA ALA A 139 -23.49 -6.76 8.12
C ALA A 139 -23.50 -7.64 9.38
N PHE A 140 -24.55 -8.44 9.57
CA PHE A 140 -24.63 -9.40 10.66
C PHE A 140 -23.52 -10.45 10.58
N LYS A 141 -23.24 -10.99 9.39
CA LYS A 141 -22.14 -11.95 9.18
C LYS A 141 -20.77 -11.34 9.44
N VAL A 142 -20.53 -10.10 9.00
CA VAL A 142 -19.29 -9.37 9.30
C VAL A 142 -19.12 -9.19 10.81
N HIS A 143 -20.16 -8.72 11.51
CA HIS A 143 -20.14 -8.52 12.96
C HIS A 143 -19.99 -9.85 13.72
N ALA A 144 -20.66 -10.92 13.29
CA ALA A 144 -20.54 -12.25 13.88
C ALA A 144 -19.09 -12.77 13.74
N ASN A 145 -18.49 -12.61 12.56
CA ASN A 145 -17.11 -13.01 12.28
C ASN A 145 -16.10 -12.16 13.08
N GLU A 146 -16.35 -10.87 13.29
CA GLU A 146 -15.57 -10.02 14.19
C GLU A 146 -15.68 -10.46 15.66
N ARG A 147 -16.89 -10.77 16.13
CA ARG A 147 -17.13 -11.24 17.50
C ARG A 147 -16.54 -12.64 17.75
N GLU A 148 -16.53 -13.50 16.74
CA GLU A 148 -15.89 -14.81 16.82
C GLU A 148 -14.36 -14.71 16.79
N SER A 149 -13.82 -13.79 15.97
CA SER A 149 -12.39 -13.46 15.97
C SER A 149 -11.95 -12.88 17.32
N ALA A 150 -12.73 -11.96 17.91
CA ALA A 150 -12.48 -11.40 19.24
C ALA A 150 -12.55 -12.45 20.35
N ARG A 151 -13.51 -13.40 20.28
CA ARG A 151 -13.60 -14.52 21.24
C ARG A 151 -12.44 -15.52 21.11
N ARG A 152 -11.91 -15.75 19.90
CA ARG A 152 -10.69 -16.56 19.71
C ARG A 152 -9.44 -15.87 20.25
N ILE A 153 -9.35 -14.56 20.12
CA ILE A 153 -8.26 -13.74 20.69
C ILE A 153 -8.29 -13.75 22.22
N LEU A 154 -9.48 -13.69 22.84
CA LEU A 154 -9.63 -13.75 24.31
C LEU A 154 -9.39 -15.15 24.92
N ARG A 155 -9.56 -16.24 24.17
CA ARG A 155 -9.26 -17.61 24.64
C ARG A 155 -7.79 -18.02 24.44
N HIS A 156 -7.03 -17.32 23.61
CA HIS A 156 -5.60 -17.51 23.41
C HIS A 156 -4.84 -16.22 23.80
N SER A 157 -4.57 -16.05 25.09
CA SER A 157 -3.35 -15.34 25.49
C SER A 157 -2.17 -16.09 24.86
N ASN A 158 -1.29 -15.37 24.16
CA ASN A 158 -0.27 -15.83 23.19
C ASN A 158 -0.77 -16.12 21.75
N SER A 159 -1.19 -15.08 21.02
CA SER A 159 -0.65 -14.74 19.68
C SER A 159 -1.45 -13.60 19.03
N ILE A 160 -0.72 -12.59 18.56
CA ILE A 160 -1.18 -11.43 17.78
C ILE A 160 -1.59 -11.89 16.36
N THR A 161 -2.73 -11.40 15.84
CA THR A 161 -2.96 -11.05 14.42
C THR A 161 -4.41 -10.61 14.17
N SER A 162 -4.63 -9.44 13.57
CA SER A 162 -5.87 -9.12 12.84
C SER A 162 -5.77 -7.93 11.85
N ASN A 163 -4.67 -7.76 11.10
CA ASN A 163 -4.50 -6.59 10.22
C ASN A 163 -4.81 -6.76 8.72
N THR A 164 -5.51 -7.82 8.31
CA THR A 164 -6.05 -7.92 6.93
C THR A 164 -7.43 -7.28 6.73
N LYS A 165 -8.06 -6.66 7.74
CA LYS A 165 -9.44 -6.16 7.61
C LYS A 165 -9.61 -4.71 7.14
N CYS A 166 -8.56 -3.87 7.07
CA CYS A 166 -8.74 -2.41 6.97
C CYS A 166 -8.94 -1.85 5.54
N SER A 167 -8.46 -2.54 4.49
CA SER A 167 -8.71 -2.14 3.08
C SER A 167 -10.16 -2.46 2.68
N ASP A 168 -10.57 -3.70 2.92
CA ASP A 168 -11.87 -4.20 2.46
C ASP A 168 -13.03 -3.60 3.27
N ALA A 169 -12.82 -3.31 4.57
CA ALA A 169 -13.82 -2.62 5.39
C ALA A 169 -14.09 -1.17 4.94
N LYS A 170 -13.08 -0.46 4.41
CA LYS A 170 -13.26 0.91 3.88
C LYS A 170 -14.06 0.89 2.57
N LEU A 171 -13.78 -0.06 1.68
CA LEU A 171 -14.53 -0.28 0.44
C LEU A 171 -15.98 -0.72 0.74
N LEU A 172 -16.17 -1.64 1.68
CA LEU A 172 -17.48 -2.11 2.16
C LEU A 172 -18.30 -0.95 2.74
N LYS A 173 -17.67 -0.02 3.48
CA LYS A 173 -18.32 1.15 4.08
C LYS A 173 -18.72 2.20 3.05
N SER A 174 -17.91 2.41 1.99
CA SER A 174 -18.27 3.30 0.88
C SER A 174 -19.43 2.73 0.04
N LEU A 175 -19.37 1.44 -0.29
CA LEU A 175 -20.45 0.75 -1.01
C LEU A 175 -21.74 0.70 -0.19
N SER A 176 -21.65 0.41 1.11
CA SER A 176 -22.79 0.45 2.04
C SER A 176 -23.41 1.85 2.15
N THR A 177 -22.60 2.91 2.12
CA THR A 177 -23.09 4.30 2.12
C THR A 177 -23.83 4.64 0.81
N LEU A 178 -23.30 4.22 -0.34
CA LEU A 178 -23.99 4.37 -1.64
C LEU A 178 -25.34 3.65 -1.63
N MET A 179 -25.39 2.43 -1.12
CA MET A 179 -26.63 1.66 -1.07
C MET A 179 -27.67 2.31 -0.13
N PHE A 180 -27.24 2.83 1.03
CA PHE A 180 -28.13 3.52 1.97
C PHE A 180 -28.77 4.76 1.36
N VAL A 181 -27.98 5.62 0.69
CA VAL A 181 -28.49 6.81 0.01
C VAL A 181 -29.51 6.40 -1.05
N PHE A 182 -29.17 5.45 -1.92
CA PHE A 182 -30.09 4.89 -2.91
C PHE A 182 -31.40 4.42 -2.28
N ILE A 183 -31.35 3.55 -1.26
CA ILE A 183 -32.55 2.98 -0.63
C ILE A 183 -33.44 4.08 -0.06
N CYS A 184 -32.87 5.05 0.67
CA CYS A 184 -33.67 6.10 1.30
C CYS A 184 -34.30 7.06 0.28
N SER A 185 -33.53 7.58 -0.68
CA SER A 185 -34.02 8.56 -1.65
C SER A 185 -34.95 7.92 -2.69
N TRP A 186 -34.61 6.72 -3.16
CA TRP A 186 -35.37 6.01 -4.18
C TRP A 186 -36.69 5.45 -3.64
N SER A 187 -36.68 4.81 -2.47
CA SER A 187 -37.92 4.23 -1.89
C SER A 187 -38.94 5.31 -1.57
N LEU A 188 -38.48 6.45 -1.04
CA LEU A 188 -39.34 7.57 -0.71
C LEU A 188 -39.96 8.20 -1.98
N SER A 189 -39.17 8.33 -3.05
CA SER A 189 -39.64 8.85 -4.34
C SER A 189 -40.67 7.95 -5.03
N ILE A 190 -40.45 6.62 -5.03
CA ILE A 190 -41.40 5.66 -5.60
C ILE A 190 -42.68 5.61 -4.75
N LEU A 191 -42.56 5.56 -3.42
CA LEU A 191 -43.71 5.51 -2.52
C LEU A 191 -44.59 6.73 -2.71
N LEU A 192 -43.98 7.93 -2.71
CA LEU A 192 -44.71 9.17 -2.89
C LEU A 192 -45.35 9.26 -4.29
N SER A 193 -44.66 8.81 -5.33
CA SER A 193 -45.22 8.71 -6.69
C SER A 193 -46.44 7.80 -6.75
N HIS A 194 -46.39 6.63 -6.12
CA HIS A 194 -47.49 5.68 -6.14
C HIS A 194 -48.68 6.18 -5.32
N VAL A 195 -48.43 6.68 -4.11
CA VAL A 195 -49.45 7.25 -3.22
C VAL A 195 -50.13 8.47 -3.87
N SER A 196 -49.40 9.26 -4.67
CA SER A 196 -49.98 10.40 -5.40
C SER A 196 -51.15 10.03 -6.30
N LEU A 197 -51.20 8.79 -6.81
CA LEU A 197 -52.24 8.32 -7.72
C LEU A 197 -53.61 8.11 -7.04
N TYR A 198 -53.65 8.03 -5.70
CA TYR A 198 -54.87 7.90 -4.93
C TYR A 198 -55.51 9.26 -4.58
N PHE A 199 -54.84 10.37 -4.87
CA PHE A 199 -55.35 11.72 -4.65
C PHE A 199 -56.07 12.29 -5.89
N THR A 200 -56.74 13.43 -5.72
CA THR A 200 -57.36 14.16 -6.84
C THR A 200 -56.29 14.61 -7.86
N LYS A 201 -56.68 14.76 -9.14
CA LYS A 201 -55.75 15.11 -10.23
C LYS A 201 -54.88 16.35 -9.93
N SER A 202 -55.44 17.35 -9.23
CA SER A 202 -54.73 18.58 -8.83
C SER A 202 -53.64 18.31 -7.76
N ILE A 203 -53.95 17.51 -6.74
CA ILE A 203 -52.99 17.17 -5.68
C ILE A 203 -51.92 16.21 -6.21
N ALA A 204 -52.33 15.22 -7.02
CA ALA A 204 -51.41 14.29 -7.67
C ALA A 204 -50.39 15.02 -8.56
N TYR A 205 -50.83 16.06 -9.27
CA TYR A 205 -49.99 16.91 -10.10
C TYR A 205 -48.89 17.61 -9.29
N GLU A 206 -49.25 18.29 -8.19
CA GLU A 206 -48.27 18.99 -7.35
C GLU A 206 -47.26 18.02 -6.72
N ILE A 207 -47.70 16.84 -6.29
CA ILE A 207 -46.80 15.82 -5.73
C ILE A 207 -45.80 15.33 -6.80
N GLN A 208 -46.28 14.97 -8.00
CA GLN A 208 -45.43 14.46 -9.07
C GLN A 208 -44.49 15.51 -9.67
N LYS A 209 -44.87 16.79 -9.59
CA LYS A 209 -44.04 17.92 -10.01
C LYS A 209 -42.75 17.99 -9.21
N TYR A 210 -42.81 17.86 -7.88
CA TYR A 210 -41.65 17.99 -6.99
C TYR A 210 -40.98 16.66 -6.62
N ASN A 211 -41.55 15.51 -6.99
CA ASN A 211 -41.01 14.20 -6.65
C ASN A 211 -39.56 13.97 -7.14
N ILE A 212 -39.13 14.69 -8.18
CA ILE A 212 -37.74 14.69 -8.66
C ILE A 212 -36.73 15.13 -7.61
N LEU A 213 -37.10 16.03 -6.68
CA LEU A 213 -36.20 16.47 -5.61
C LEU A 213 -35.81 15.31 -4.68
N LEU A 214 -36.67 14.29 -4.58
CA LEU A 214 -36.41 13.08 -3.81
C LEU A 214 -35.56 12.06 -4.58
N SER A 215 -35.64 12.00 -5.91
CA SER A 215 -34.82 11.09 -6.73
C SER A 215 -33.45 11.67 -7.11
N LEU A 216 -33.27 12.99 -7.07
CA LEU A 216 -32.02 13.65 -7.43
C LEU A 216 -30.80 13.18 -6.63
N PRO A 217 -30.88 12.97 -5.29
CA PRO A 217 -29.77 12.39 -4.54
C PRO A 217 -29.34 11.02 -5.07
N THR A 218 -30.28 10.20 -5.52
CA THR A 218 -30.03 8.88 -6.12
C THR A 218 -29.16 8.97 -7.38
N PHE A 219 -29.39 9.97 -8.22
CA PHE A 219 -28.65 10.11 -9.47
C PHE A 219 -27.26 10.72 -9.24
N CYS A 220 -27.13 11.62 -8.26
CA CYS A 220 -25.87 12.30 -7.97
C CYS A 220 -24.98 11.59 -6.94
N GLN A 221 -25.48 10.56 -6.24
CA GLN A 221 -24.75 9.90 -5.15
C GLN A 221 -23.38 9.35 -5.54
N ASN A 222 -23.19 8.90 -6.79
CA ASN A 222 -21.90 8.39 -7.24
C ASN A 222 -20.83 9.49 -7.16
N PHE A 223 -21.17 10.73 -7.47
CA PHE A 223 -20.24 11.86 -7.36
C PHE A 223 -20.04 12.24 -5.88
N PHE A 224 -21.13 12.53 -5.16
CA PHE A 224 -21.04 13.02 -3.78
C PHE A 224 -20.50 11.99 -2.78
N VAL A 225 -20.96 10.74 -2.82
CA VAL A 225 -20.54 9.71 -1.88
C VAL A 225 -19.11 9.26 -2.15
N THR A 226 -18.70 9.10 -3.42
CA THR A 226 -17.30 8.73 -3.72
C THR A 226 -16.35 9.90 -3.46
N GLY A 227 -16.76 11.14 -3.72
CA GLY A 227 -16.01 12.33 -3.35
C GLY A 227 -15.81 12.50 -1.84
N LEU A 228 -16.82 12.16 -1.02
CA LEU A 228 -16.72 12.30 0.44
C LEU A 228 -16.03 11.11 1.12
N ARG A 229 -16.13 9.90 0.55
CA ARG A 229 -15.64 8.66 1.18
C ARG A 229 -14.31 8.16 0.62
N SER A 230 -13.95 8.55 -0.61
CA SER A 230 -12.72 8.11 -1.25
C SER A 230 -11.79 9.30 -1.53
N PRO A 231 -10.67 9.40 -0.79
CA PRO A 231 -9.63 10.39 -1.02
C PRO A 231 -9.16 10.46 -2.49
N ARG A 232 -9.15 9.31 -3.18
CA ARG A 232 -8.73 9.20 -4.58
C ARG A 232 -9.72 9.84 -5.56
N TYR A 233 -11.03 9.68 -5.35
CA TYR A 233 -12.04 10.28 -6.23
C TYR A 233 -12.28 11.75 -5.90
N ALA A 234 -12.20 12.14 -4.61
CA ALA A 234 -12.24 13.53 -4.16
C ALA A 234 -11.22 14.39 -4.91
N LYS A 235 -9.98 13.87 -4.97
CA LYS A 235 -8.84 14.44 -5.66
C LYS A 235 -9.11 14.66 -7.16
N ALA A 236 -9.55 13.62 -7.86
CA ALA A 236 -9.84 13.70 -9.30
C ALA A 236 -11.00 14.65 -9.64
N TYR A 237 -12.05 14.72 -8.80
CA TYR A 237 -13.15 15.67 -9.01
C TYR A 237 -12.73 17.12 -8.75
N ALA A 238 -11.86 17.34 -7.76
CA ALA A 238 -11.30 18.64 -7.46
C ALA A 238 -10.46 19.17 -8.64
N GLU A 239 -9.58 18.35 -9.22
CA GLU A 239 -8.83 18.70 -10.44
C GLU A 239 -9.75 19.08 -11.59
N GLN A 240 -10.83 18.32 -11.80
CA GLN A 240 -11.80 18.57 -12.86
C GLN A 240 -12.63 19.84 -12.67
N LEU A 241 -12.85 20.31 -11.44
CA LEU A 241 -13.65 21.50 -11.13
C LEU A 241 -12.82 22.78 -11.02
N SER A 242 -11.50 22.69 -11.15
CA SER A 242 -10.56 23.81 -11.03
C SER A 242 -10.74 24.94 -12.06
N PHE A 243 -11.55 24.74 -13.12
CA PHE A 243 -11.84 25.74 -14.15
C PHE A 243 -13.00 26.69 -13.80
N LEU A 244 -13.79 26.42 -12.74
CA LEU A 244 -14.94 27.25 -12.37
C LEU A 244 -14.51 28.40 -11.43
N PRO A 245 -14.85 29.68 -11.74
CA PRO A 245 -14.32 30.86 -11.04
C PRO A 245 -14.81 31.01 -9.58
N PHE A 246 -15.84 30.28 -9.18
CA PHE A 246 -16.38 30.29 -7.81
C PHE A 246 -15.84 29.17 -6.93
N VAL A 247 -15.06 28.25 -7.49
CA VAL A 247 -14.37 27.21 -6.72
C VAL A 247 -13.01 27.78 -6.33
N SER A 248 -12.98 28.48 -5.20
CA SER A 248 -11.74 29.03 -4.62
C SER A 248 -10.74 27.90 -4.38
N GLN A 249 -9.50 28.06 -4.86
CA GLN A 249 -8.37 27.17 -4.56
C GLN A 249 -8.16 26.96 -3.04
N ARG A 250 -8.71 27.82 -2.17
CA ARG A 250 -8.66 27.65 -0.70
C ARG A 250 -9.53 26.51 -0.16
N ASP A 251 -10.62 26.14 -0.84
CA ASP A 251 -11.44 24.97 -0.44
C ASP A 251 -10.94 23.66 -1.08
N LEU A 252 -9.94 23.75 -1.98
CA LEU A 252 -9.27 22.62 -2.63
C LEU A 252 -7.93 22.22 -1.98
N LEU A 253 -7.37 23.04 -1.08
CA LEU A 253 -6.04 22.81 -0.46
C LEU A 253 -6.02 21.71 0.63
N GLY A 254 -7.10 20.95 0.79
CA GLY A 254 -7.08 19.68 1.53
C GLY A 254 -6.59 18.48 0.71
N PHE A 255 -6.35 18.65 -0.58
CA PHE A 255 -5.99 17.56 -1.51
C PHE A 255 -5.15 18.11 -2.67
N GLN A 256 -3.80 18.07 -2.58
CA GLN A 256 -2.84 17.64 -3.62
C GLN A 256 -1.50 18.37 -3.75
N ASP A 257 -0.46 17.53 -3.94
CA ASP A 257 0.74 17.76 -4.75
C ASP A 257 0.54 17.68 -6.28
N SER A 258 1.37 18.49 -6.97
CA SER A 258 2.02 18.35 -8.31
C SER A 258 1.24 18.24 -9.63
N PRO A 259 1.74 18.87 -10.71
CA PRO A 259 1.44 18.50 -12.11
C PRO A 259 2.66 18.10 -12.97
N THR A 260 2.55 16.90 -13.56
CA THR A 260 2.68 16.50 -14.99
C THR A 260 3.70 17.12 -15.98
N SER A 261 4.68 16.29 -16.36
CA SER A 261 5.09 15.77 -17.70
C SER A 261 4.70 16.50 -19.01
N ARG A 262 5.72 16.68 -19.88
CA ARG A 262 5.60 16.63 -21.36
C ARG A 262 6.71 15.76 -21.99
N THR A 263 6.30 15.00 -23.00
CA THR A 263 7.01 13.99 -23.80
C THR A 263 7.86 14.61 -24.91
N VAL A 264 9.07 14.09 -25.16
CA VAL A 264 9.74 14.16 -26.49
C VAL A 264 10.53 12.86 -26.74
N SER A 265 10.35 12.32 -27.93
CA SER A 265 10.99 11.13 -28.51
C SER A 265 12.29 11.45 -29.24
N SER A 266 13.31 10.58 -29.15
CA SER A 266 14.35 10.44 -30.18
C SER A 266 15.06 9.08 -30.11
N ASN A 267 15.14 8.42 -31.26
CA ASN A 267 15.91 7.21 -31.55
C ASN A 267 17.42 7.48 -31.45
N PHE A 268 18.24 6.49 -31.06
CA PHE A 268 19.58 6.27 -31.63
C PHE A 268 20.04 4.82 -31.39
N GLU A 269 20.82 4.34 -32.37
CA GLU A 269 21.20 2.97 -32.68
C GLU A 269 22.32 2.36 -31.82
N ASP A 270 22.44 1.06 -32.04
CA ASP A 270 23.32 0.01 -31.52
C ASP A 270 24.85 0.28 -31.50
N GLY A 271 25.54 -0.48 -30.65
CA GLY A 271 27.01 -0.59 -30.67
C GLY A 271 27.55 -1.52 -29.58
N GLY A 272 27.51 -2.83 -29.83
CA GLY A 272 28.06 -3.86 -28.96
C GLY A 272 29.59 -4.02 -29.01
N GLY A 273 30.12 -4.76 -28.03
CA GLY A 273 31.50 -5.26 -28.03
C GLY A 273 31.97 -5.74 -26.66
N GLN A 274 31.87 -7.06 -26.43
CA GLN A 274 32.47 -7.81 -25.31
C GLN A 274 33.71 -8.56 -25.82
N LEU A 275 34.77 -8.68 -25.02
CA LEU A 275 35.65 -9.87 -24.80
C LEU A 275 36.96 -9.48 -24.06
N PRO A 276 37.68 -10.42 -23.40
CA PRO A 276 37.86 -10.37 -21.94
C PRO A 276 39.32 -10.49 -21.44
N GLY A 277 39.48 -10.22 -20.14
CA GLY A 277 40.41 -10.92 -19.24
C GLY A 277 41.83 -10.36 -19.11
N GLN A 278 42.16 -9.80 -17.94
CA GLN A 278 43.51 -9.86 -17.37
C GLN A 278 43.53 -9.57 -15.86
N LEU A 279 44.49 -10.20 -15.18
CA LEU A 279 44.84 -10.25 -13.76
C LEU A 279 44.81 -8.88 -13.04
N PRO A 280 44.43 -8.79 -11.74
CA PRO A 280 44.36 -7.52 -11.02
C PRO A 280 45.77 -6.95 -10.76
N THR A 281 46.08 -5.82 -11.39
CA THR A 281 47.28 -5.00 -11.17
C THR A 281 47.00 -3.89 -10.15
N ASP A 282 48.04 -3.29 -9.57
CA ASP A 282 48.06 -2.14 -8.61
C ASP A 282 47.05 -1.00 -8.88
N LEU A 283 46.48 -0.93 -10.09
CA LEU A 283 45.35 -0.08 -10.47
C LEU A 283 44.07 -0.35 -9.64
N ASP A 284 43.74 -1.60 -9.30
CA ASP A 284 42.53 -1.92 -8.52
C ASP A 284 42.62 -1.36 -7.09
N TYR A 285 43.82 -1.36 -6.52
CA TYR A 285 44.10 -0.78 -5.20
C TYR A 285 43.96 0.75 -5.25
N ILE A 286 44.51 1.38 -6.29
CA ILE A 286 44.41 2.83 -6.52
C ILE A 286 42.96 3.23 -6.82
N GLU A 287 42.20 2.43 -7.57
CA GLU A 287 40.79 2.70 -7.89
C GLU A 287 39.91 2.55 -6.64
N SER A 288 40.17 1.55 -5.79
CA SER A 288 39.55 1.41 -4.47
C SER A 288 39.83 2.63 -3.57
N ASP A 289 41.08 3.08 -3.49
CA ASP A 289 41.46 4.25 -2.71
C ASP A 289 40.91 5.57 -3.28
N ILE A 290 40.83 5.72 -4.61
CA ILE A 290 40.21 6.89 -5.25
C ILE A 290 38.70 6.91 -5.01
N LYS A 291 38.04 5.75 -5.08
CA LYS A 291 36.59 5.60 -4.80
C LYS A 291 36.29 5.91 -3.35
N LYS A 292 37.09 5.38 -2.42
CA LYS A 292 37.07 5.69 -0.99
C LYS A 292 37.33 7.18 -0.72
N THR A 293 38.30 7.78 -1.39
CA THR A 293 38.65 9.21 -1.22
C THR A 293 37.57 10.15 -1.81
N ARG A 294 37.01 9.86 -3.00
CA ARG A 294 35.86 10.60 -3.56
C ARG A 294 34.62 10.52 -2.67
N ARG A 295 34.42 9.40 -1.99
CA ARG A 295 33.32 9.21 -1.04
C ARG A 295 33.58 9.93 0.28
N LEU A 296 34.79 9.87 0.84
CA LEU A 296 35.20 10.69 2.00
C LEU A 296 35.09 12.21 1.76
N LEU A 297 35.19 12.65 0.50
CA LEU A 297 34.97 14.05 0.10
C LEU A 297 33.48 14.42 -0.07
N ASN A 298 32.59 13.44 -0.27
CA ASN A 298 31.14 13.62 -0.40
C ASN A 298 30.36 13.23 0.86
N GLU A 299 30.93 12.38 1.71
CA GLU A 299 30.48 12.10 3.07
C GLU A 299 30.95 13.26 3.95
N ILE A 300 30.03 13.92 4.62
CA ILE A 300 30.40 14.68 5.81
C ILE A 300 31.07 13.68 6.76
N PRO A 301 32.32 13.89 7.21
CA PRO A 301 32.95 12.98 8.17
C PRO A 301 32.12 12.93 9.47
N ASP A 302 31.83 11.70 9.91
CA ASP A 302 31.12 11.31 11.13
C ASP A 302 31.78 11.87 12.40
N PRO A 303 31.07 12.60 13.27
CA PRO A 303 31.65 13.00 14.56
C PRO A 303 31.43 11.98 15.68
N SER A 304 30.44 11.09 15.60
CA SER A 304 30.12 10.16 16.70
C SER A 304 28.99 9.16 16.37
N GLN A 305 29.37 7.88 16.40
CA GLN A 305 28.60 6.70 16.78
C GLN A 305 27.80 5.98 15.68
N ASN A 306 28.12 4.68 15.58
CA ASN A 306 27.23 3.52 15.43
C ASN A 306 25.95 3.65 16.29
N ARG A 307 25.22 4.75 16.20
CA ARG A 307 24.07 5.11 17.01
C ARG A 307 23.09 5.94 16.21
N VAL A 308 21.81 5.68 16.41
CA VAL A 308 20.73 6.52 15.89
C VAL A 308 20.41 7.60 16.94
N GLN A 309 20.61 8.86 16.56
CA GLN A 309 20.36 10.00 17.45
C GLN A 309 18.93 10.52 17.25
N PHE A 310 18.23 10.79 18.35
CA PHE A 310 16.88 11.36 18.32
C PHE A 310 16.89 12.81 18.82
N PHE A 311 16.40 13.71 17.99
CA PHE A 311 16.24 15.13 18.26
C PHE A 311 14.79 15.41 18.68
N LYS A 312 14.59 15.78 19.95
CA LYS A 312 13.27 16.13 20.46
C LYS A 312 12.78 17.44 19.83
N LEU A 313 11.61 17.40 19.19
CA LEU A 313 10.93 18.59 18.65
C LEU A 313 9.98 19.17 19.71
N ASP A 314 9.20 18.29 20.32
CA ASP A 314 8.29 18.56 21.44
C ASP A 314 7.90 17.21 22.10
N ASP A 315 6.92 17.20 23.00
CA ASP A 315 6.45 15.96 23.66
C ASP A 315 5.73 14.99 22.71
N ASN A 316 5.38 15.44 21.50
CA ASN A 316 4.61 14.72 20.50
C ASN A 316 5.41 14.50 19.20
N GLY A 317 6.73 14.76 19.19
CA GLY A 317 7.53 14.74 17.98
C GLY A 317 9.02 14.58 18.20
N TYR A 318 9.63 13.66 17.46
CA TYR A 318 11.08 13.42 17.43
C TYR A 318 11.55 13.28 15.98
N ALA A 319 12.66 13.92 15.61
CA ALA A 319 13.37 13.65 14.35
C ALA A 319 14.60 12.77 14.63
N PHE A 320 15.04 11.93 13.69
CA PHE A 320 16.21 11.07 13.95
C PHE A 320 17.18 10.88 12.78
N SER A 321 16.82 11.27 11.57
CA SER A 321 17.73 11.27 10.43
C SER A 321 17.27 12.30 9.42
N ALA A 322 18.21 12.95 8.73
CA ALA A 322 17.92 13.80 7.58
C ALA A 322 18.85 13.45 6.43
N TYR A 323 18.37 13.59 5.20
CA TYR A 323 19.14 13.26 4.01
C TYR A 323 18.75 14.15 2.85
N THR A 324 19.70 14.39 1.95
CA THR A 324 19.40 14.99 0.65
C THR A 324 19.01 13.90 -0.33
N ASP A 325 17.99 14.16 -1.16
CA ASP A 325 17.49 13.19 -2.13
C ASP A 325 17.42 13.84 -3.52
N ASN A 326 18.41 13.50 -4.36
CA ASN A 326 18.53 13.96 -5.74
C ASN A 326 17.84 13.01 -6.73
N ARG A 327 17.20 11.93 -6.29
CA ARG A 327 16.43 11.07 -7.19
C ARG A 327 15.24 11.81 -7.78
N LYS A 328 14.88 11.46 -9.01
CA LYS A 328 13.85 12.18 -9.79
C LYS A 328 12.70 11.25 -10.12
N GLY A 329 11.65 11.21 -9.31
CA GLY A 329 10.52 10.34 -9.61
C GLY A 329 9.22 10.77 -8.96
N ASN A 330 8.36 9.80 -8.68
CA ASN A 330 7.00 10.01 -8.17
C ASN A 330 6.93 10.65 -6.78
N MET A 331 8.08 10.76 -6.12
CA MET A 331 8.26 11.33 -4.79
C MET A 331 8.69 12.80 -4.82
N GLY A 332 8.70 13.41 -6.01
CA GLY A 332 9.14 14.78 -6.23
C GLY A 332 10.66 14.96 -6.16
N HIS A 333 11.13 16.12 -6.62
CA HIS A 333 12.54 16.50 -6.71
C HIS A 333 12.67 18.03 -6.69
N LYS A 334 13.67 18.67 -6.07
CA LYS A 334 14.81 18.22 -5.23
C LYS A 334 14.48 18.37 -3.75
N TYR A 335 14.63 17.35 -2.91
CA TYR A 335 14.20 17.44 -1.51
C TYR A 335 15.33 17.21 -0.50
N VAL A 336 15.26 17.94 0.61
CA VAL A 336 15.84 17.53 1.89
C VAL A 336 14.76 16.81 2.67
N ARG A 337 14.98 15.55 3.01
CA ARG A 337 14.01 14.69 3.67
C ARG A 337 14.44 14.41 5.10
N ILE A 338 13.49 14.39 6.03
CA ILE A 338 13.73 14.16 7.45
C ILE A 338 12.82 13.04 7.94
N LEU A 339 13.40 12.02 8.57
CA LEU A 339 12.67 10.97 9.24
C LEU A 339 12.21 11.45 10.62
N VAL A 340 10.90 11.42 10.85
CA VAL A 340 10.28 11.91 12.09
C VAL A 340 9.28 10.91 12.65
N PHE A 341 9.22 10.81 13.97
CA PHE A 341 8.15 10.17 14.72
C PHE A 341 7.20 11.22 15.27
N LEU A 342 5.89 11.05 15.03
CA LEU A 342 4.85 11.96 15.51
C LEU A 342 3.68 11.17 16.10
N THR A 343 3.04 11.72 17.12
CA THR A 343 1.78 11.17 17.66
C THR A 343 0.55 11.67 16.92
N LYS A 344 0.65 12.81 16.23
CA LYS A 344 -0.41 13.46 15.47
C LYS A 344 0.19 14.16 14.24
N PHE A 345 -0.58 14.21 13.15
CA PHE A 345 -0.23 14.99 11.97
C PHE A 345 -0.13 16.47 12.33
N ASP A 346 0.82 17.17 11.72
CA ASP A 346 1.07 18.59 11.94
C ASP A 346 1.74 19.23 10.73
N ASP A 347 1.68 20.56 10.68
CA ASP A 347 2.38 21.35 9.67
C ASP A 347 3.80 21.67 10.14
N PHE A 348 4.70 21.85 9.19
CA PHE A 348 6.11 22.11 9.45
C PHE A 348 6.61 23.28 8.60
N SER A 349 7.61 23.98 9.12
CA SER A 349 8.44 24.88 8.34
C SER A 349 9.87 24.35 8.30
N CYS A 350 10.51 24.48 7.15
CA CYS A 350 11.91 24.08 6.96
C CYS A 350 12.74 25.26 6.49
N GLU A 351 13.95 25.38 7.01
CA GLU A 351 14.94 26.35 6.60
C GLU A 351 16.26 25.62 6.29
N ILE A 352 16.78 25.84 5.09
CA ILE A 352 17.99 25.21 4.54
C ILE A 352 18.93 26.35 4.11
N ASN A 353 20.14 26.38 4.65
CA ASN A 353 21.13 27.46 4.47
C ASN A 353 20.48 28.86 4.58
N SER A 354 19.72 29.08 5.64
CA SER A 354 18.99 30.34 5.93
C SER A 354 17.92 30.75 4.92
N LYS A 355 17.56 29.88 3.96
CA LYS A 355 16.43 30.06 3.07
C LYS A 355 15.29 29.14 3.48
N LYS A 356 14.07 29.68 3.55
CA LYS A 356 12.87 28.87 3.82
C LYS A 356 12.51 28.03 2.60
N SER A 357 12.17 26.77 2.85
CA SER A 357 11.50 25.93 1.85
C SER A 357 10.08 26.43 1.65
N TYR A 358 9.68 26.64 0.40
CA TYR A 358 8.32 27.07 0.05
C TYR A 358 7.34 25.91 -0.09
N VAL A 359 7.82 24.68 -0.27
CA VAL A 359 7.01 23.45 -0.25
C VAL A 359 7.51 22.54 0.85
N VAL A 360 6.61 22.21 1.78
CA VAL A 360 6.88 21.28 2.88
C VAL A 360 5.72 20.30 2.94
N THR A 361 6.01 19.00 2.76
CA THR A 361 4.98 17.95 2.78
C THR A 361 5.37 16.81 3.71
N LEU A 362 4.37 16.15 4.29
CA LEU A 362 4.59 15.05 5.22
C LEU A 362 4.05 13.75 4.61
N TYR A 363 4.91 12.74 4.52
CA TYR A 363 4.58 11.42 4.01
C TYR A 363 4.49 10.40 5.16
N GLU A 364 3.30 9.85 5.42
CA GLU A 364 3.12 8.76 6.41
C GLU A 364 3.60 7.44 5.81
N LEU A 365 4.49 6.73 6.51
CA LEU A 365 4.89 5.39 6.09
C LEU A 365 3.74 4.38 6.31
N SER A 366 3.69 3.37 5.45
CA SER A 366 2.62 2.38 5.31
C SER A 366 2.54 1.38 6.47
N GLU A 367 3.68 1.04 7.08
CA GLU A 367 3.77 0.07 8.19
C GLU A 367 3.66 0.70 9.60
N ASN A 368 2.92 1.80 9.74
CA ASN A 368 2.68 2.41 11.05
C ASN A 368 1.67 1.65 11.94
N HIS A 369 0.86 0.76 11.35
CA HIS A 369 -0.10 -0.12 12.04
C HIS A 369 -1.02 0.55 13.08
N ASN A 370 -1.33 1.83 12.88
CA ASN A 370 -2.15 2.63 13.79
C ASN A 370 -1.65 2.70 15.24
N MET A 371 -0.33 2.58 15.42
CA MET A 371 0.33 2.79 16.70
C MET A 371 0.31 4.27 17.09
N LYS A 372 0.54 4.56 18.38
CA LYS A 372 0.53 5.93 18.91
C LYS A 372 1.65 6.76 18.29
N TRP A 373 2.88 6.25 18.29
CA TRP A 373 3.99 6.84 17.57
C TRP A 373 4.02 6.29 16.16
N LYS A 374 3.91 7.20 15.19
CA LYS A 374 3.95 6.89 13.77
C LYS A 374 5.14 7.58 13.12
N MET A 375 5.75 6.90 12.17
CA MET A 375 6.86 7.39 11.38
C MET A 375 6.37 8.10 10.13
N TYR A 376 7.01 9.23 9.83
CA TYR A 376 6.77 10.04 8.64
C TYR A 376 8.10 10.46 8.01
N ILE A 377 8.05 10.82 6.73
CA ILE A 377 9.12 11.53 6.02
C ILE A 377 8.62 12.95 5.76
N LEU A 378 9.27 13.91 6.43
CA LEU A 378 9.08 15.34 6.15
C LEU A 378 9.93 15.71 4.94
N ASN A 379 9.28 16.21 3.89
CA ASN A 379 9.93 16.56 2.63
C ASN A 379 9.98 18.09 2.52
N CYS A 380 11.17 18.66 2.62
CA CYS A 380 11.44 20.08 2.44
C CYS A 380 12.05 20.30 1.05
N LEU A 381 11.37 21.01 0.17
CA LEU A 381 11.90 21.31 -1.17
C LEU A 381 13.16 22.16 -1.08
N LEU A 382 14.18 21.81 -1.85
CA LEU A 382 15.46 22.51 -1.87
C LEU A 382 15.27 23.92 -2.49
N PRO A 383 15.62 25.01 -1.77
CA PRO A 383 15.46 26.36 -2.30
C PRO A 383 16.39 26.67 -3.48
N ASP A 384 15.96 27.57 -4.36
CA ASP A 384 16.73 27.94 -5.55
C ASP A 384 18.11 28.54 -5.19
N GLY A 385 19.12 28.16 -5.99
CA GLY A 385 20.50 28.60 -5.84
C GLY A 385 21.28 27.92 -4.70
N ILE A 386 20.71 26.91 -4.04
CA ILE A 386 21.44 26.03 -3.11
C ILE A 386 21.79 24.73 -3.82
N THR A 387 23.06 24.31 -3.77
CA THR A 387 23.46 22.99 -4.28
C THR A 387 23.36 21.94 -3.17
N PHE A 388 23.10 20.68 -3.53
CA PHE A 388 22.96 19.59 -2.56
C PHE A 388 24.20 19.37 -1.70
N ASN A 389 25.39 19.54 -2.29
CA ASN A 389 26.65 19.32 -1.60
C ASN A 389 26.84 20.32 -0.46
N ASP A 390 26.26 21.52 -0.59
CA ASP A 390 26.35 22.60 0.40
C ASP A 390 25.35 22.45 1.56
N VAL A 391 24.50 21.42 1.58
CA VAL A 391 23.47 21.24 2.60
C VAL A 391 23.99 20.34 3.72
N ASN A 392 24.49 20.94 4.80
CA ASN A 392 25.04 20.20 5.94
C ASN A 392 24.02 19.94 7.04
N SER A 393 22.97 20.74 7.12
CA SER A 393 21.89 20.57 8.10
C SER A 393 20.60 21.21 7.58
N VAL A 394 19.49 20.85 8.20
CA VAL A 394 18.17 21.45 7.98
C VAL A 394 17.58 21.86 9.31
N LYS A 395 17.05 23.08 9.38
CA LYS A 395 16.34 23.57 10.55
C LYS A 395 14.84 23.36 10.33
N ILE A 396 14.20 22.63 11.22
CA ILE A 396 12.76 22.37 11.17
C ILE A 396 12.07 22.96 12.39
N SER A 397 10.87 23.47 12.20
CA SER A 397 9.97 23.84 13.28
C SER A 397 8.56 23.37 12.96
N ARG A 398 7.83 23.00 14.00
CA ARG A 398 6.50 22.41 13.89
C ARG A 398 5.47 23.48 14.21
N SER A 399 4.35 23.58 13.51
CA SER A 399 3.39 24.67 13.72
C SER A 399 2.82 24.72 15.15
N SER A 400 2.69 23.56 15.81
CA SER A 400 2.29 23.45 17.22
C SER A 400 3.35 23.91 18.22
N SER A 401 4.61 24.05 17.82
CA SER A 401 5.76 24.33 18.70
C SER A 401 6.62 25.46 18.15
N LYS A 402 6.90 26.47 18.97
CA LYS A 402 7.82 27.55 18.55
C LYS A 402 9.30 27.12 18.55
N LEU A 403 9.61 25.89 18.97
CA LEU A 403 10.97 25.38 18.97
C LEU A 403 11.42 25.05 17.54
N SER A 404 12.56 25.61 17.15
CA SER A 404 13.24 25.23 15.92
C SER A 404 14.43 24.34 16.26
N VAL A 405 14.52 23.19 15.60
CA VAL A 405 15.57 22.20 15.84
C VAL A 405 16.39 22.02 14.58
N GLN A 406 17.71 22.02 14.71
CA GLN A 406 18.64 21.81 13.61
C GLN A 406 19.04 20.34 13.55
N ILE A 407 18.81 19.70 12.40
CA ILE A 407 19.09 18.29 12.15
C ILE A 407 20.23 18.19 11.13
N PRO A 408 21.33 17.49 11.43
CA PRO A 408 22.42 17.30 10.47
C PRO A 408 22.00 16.36 9.32
N ILE A 409 22.52 16.60 8.11
CA ILE A 409 22.32 15.70 6.97
C ILE A 409 23.25 14.50 7.12
N ARG A 410 22.66 13.32 7.28
CA ARG A 410 23.36 12.05 7.47
C ARG A 410 23.65 11.31 6.16
N HIS A 411 22.75 11.41 5.18
CA HIS A 411 22.92 10.73 3.89
C HIS A 411 22.74 11.70 2.71
N ARG A 412 23.46 11.44 1.62
CA ARG A 412 23.35 12.18 0.36
C ARG A 412 23.03 11.21 -0.76
N ILE A 413 21.76 11.13 -1.12
CA ILE A 413 21.29 10.20 -2.13
C ILE A 413 21.41 10.85 -3.50
N GLN A 414 22.21 10.24 -4.37
CA GLN A 414 22.39 10.66 -5.75
C GLN A 414 21.21 10.20 -6.63
N ASP A 415 21.16 10.70 -7.87
CA ASP A 415 20.17 10.25 -8.85
C ASP A 415 20.45 8.79 -9.21
N GLU A 416 19.44 7.92 -9.13
CA GLU A 416 19.61 6.49 -9.33
C GLU A 416 20.10 6.14 -10.75
N LYS A 417 19.84 7.03 -11.73
CA LYS A 417 20.28 6.84 -13.11
C LYS A 417 21.75 7.15 -13.34
N MET A 418 22.39 7.82 -12.39
CA MET A 418 23.82 8.10 -12.44
C MET A 418 24.65 6.94 -11.89
N MET A 419 24.03 5.99 -11.19
CA MET A 419 24.73 4.87 -10.56
C MET A 419 25.05 3.77 -11.58
N THR A 420 26.30 3.34 -11.59
CA THR A 420 26.78 2.22 -12.42
C THR A 420 27.17 1.02 -11.55
N PRO A 421 27.12 -0.22 -12.09
CA PRO A 421 27.45 -1.43 -11.31
C PRO A 421 28.83 -1.43 -10.66
N ASP A 422 29.81 -0.74 -11.26
CA ASP A 422 31.19 -0.69 -10.74
C ASP A 422 31.35 0.35 -9.62
N GLU A 423 30.32 1.15 -9.34
CA GLU A 423 30.36 2.19 -8.31
C GLU A 423 29.94 1.72 -6.92
N TYR A 424 29.38 0.52 -6.74
CA TYR A 424 29.02 0.01 -5.41
C TYR A 424 30.25 -0.50 -4.64
N ASP A 425 30.30 -0.26 -3.33
CA ASP A 425 31.40 -0.74 -2.47
C ASP A 425 31.18 -2.21 -2.07
N TYR A 426 29.92 -2.60 -1.97
CA TYR A 426 29.51 -3.95 -1.62
C TYR A 426 28.51 -4.47 -2.65
N LYS A 427 28.55 -5.78 -2.90
CA LYS A 427 27.61 -6.42 -3.79
C LYS A 427 26.36 -6.83 -3.04
N LEU A 428 26.52 -7.45 -1.87
CA LEU A 428 25.43 -8.01 -1.08
C LEU A 428 25.49 -7.53 0.38
N SER A 429 24.37 -7.03 0.90
CA SER A 429 24.26 -6.67 2.32
C SER A 429 22.94 -7.13 2.94
N ILE A 430 22.92 -7.29 4.26
CA ILE A 430 21.70 -7.66 5.00
C ILE A 430 21.32 -6.55 5.98
N CYS A 431 20.04 -6.20 6.00
CA CYS A 431 19.41 -5.35 7.00
C CYS A 431 18.59 -6.21 7.96
N VAL A 432 19.05 -6.34 9.21
CA VAL A 432 18.32 -6.99 10.30
C VAL A 432 17.61 -5.92 11.13
N PRO A 433 16.29 -6.05 11.39
CA PRO A 433 15.58 -5.16 12.31
C PRO A 433 16.18 -5.08 13.72
N ALA A 434 15.77 -4.08 14.49
CA ALA A 434 16.15 -3.96 15.91
C ALA A 434 15.93 -5.27 16.68
N LEU A 435 16.99 -5.73 17.35
CA LEU A 435 16.91 -6.80 18.34
C LEU A 435 16.12 -6.30 19.55
N PHE A 436 15.14 -7.08 20.00
CA PHE A 436 14.33 -6.81 21.18
C PHE A 436 14.14 -8.05 22.08
N GLY A 437 14.03 -7.81 23.39
CA GLY A 437 13.84 -8.88 24.37
C GLY A 437 15.01 -9.87 24.46
N ASN A 438 14.80 -10.99 25.16
CA ASN A 438 15.85 -11.96 25.52
C ASN A 438 15.80 -13.24 24.67
N VAL A 439 15.41 -13.13 23.39
CA VAL A 439 15.26 -14.28 22.48
C VAL A 439 16.52 -14.58 21.67
N TYR A 440 17.47 -13.65 21.66
CA TYR A 440 18.74 -13.80 20.93
C TYR A 440 19.83 -14.25 21.91
N TYR A 441 20.68 -15.17 21.47
CA TYR A 441 21.78 -15.72 22.26
C TYR A 441 23.01 -15.94 21.36
N PRO A 442 24.23 -16.06 21.93
CA PRO A 442 25.49 -16.01 21.19
C PRO A 442 25.53 -16.96 20.00
N ARG A 443 25.19 -18.24 20.23
CA ARG A 443 25.21 -19.28 19.21
C ARG A 443 24.28 -18.99 18.03
N ARG A 444 23.15 -18.30 18.21
CA ARG A 444 22.29 -17.91 17.07
C ARG A 444 22.92 -16.80 16.23
N ILE A 445 23.58 -15.86 16.88
CA ILE A 445 24.25 -14.75 16.19
C ILE A 445 25.47 -15.29 15.42
N ILE A 446 26.26 -16.17 16.04
CA ILE A 446 27.39 -16.84 15.39
C ILE A 446 26.90 -17.59 14.15
N GLU A 447 25.89 -18.45 14.30
CA GLU A 447 25.33 -19.19 13.17
C GLU A 447 24.84 -18.26 12.05
N PHE A 448 24.14 -17.17 12.39
CA PHE A 448 23.63 -16.22 11.41
C PHE A 448 24.75 -15.52 10.63
N VAL A 449 25.76 -14.99 11.33
CA VAL A 449 26.85 -14.24 10.71
C VAL A 449 27.75 -15.15 9.88
N GLU A 450 28.09 -16.33 10.40
CA GLU A 450 28.97 -17.28 9.70
C GLU A 450 28.30 -17.89 8.46
N LEU A 451 27.03 -18.30 8.55
CA LEU A 451 26.32 -18.83 7.39
C LEU A 451 26.18 -17.77 6.29
N ASN A 452 25.82 -16.53 6.62
CA ASN A 452 25.74 -15.47 5.62
C ASN A 452 27.12 -15.07 5.07
N SER A 453 28.18 -15.16 5.87
CA SER A 453 29.56 -14.99 5.39
C SER A 453 29.95 -16.08 4.38
N LEU A 454 29.55 -17.33 4.59
CA LEU A 454 29.74 -18.43 3.63
C LEU A 454 28.92 -18.26 2.33
N GLN A 455 27.93 -17.36 2.34
CA GLN A 455 27.12 -16.99 1.18
C GLN A 455 27.62 -15.71 0.47
N ASP A 456 28.84 -15.26 0.80
CA ASP A 456 29.49 -14.06 0.27
C ASP A 456 28.70 -12.76 0.54
N ILE A 457 28.00 -12.69 1.68
CA ILE A 457 27.44 -11.42 2.17
C ILE A 457 28.58 -10.54 2.68
N ASP A 458 28.70 -9.34 2.11
CA ASP A 458 29.78 -8.40 2.43
C ASP A 458 29.59 -7.71 3.77
N LYS A 459 28.35 -7.28 4.05
CA LYS A 459 28.00 -6.49 5.25
C LYS A 459 26.63 -6.83 5.81
N ILE A 460 26.55 -6.89 7.14
CA ILE A 460 25.30 -7.12 7.87
C ILE A 460 25.08 -5.96 8.83
N TYR A 461 23.93 -5.31 8.76
CA TYR A 461 23.54 -4.22 9.65
C TYR A 461 22.60 -4.77 10.72
N ILE A 462 22.96 -4.59 12.00
CA ILE A 462 22.17 -5.05 13.15
C ILE A 462 21.92 -3.88 14.07
N TYR A 463 20.67 -3.67 14.48
CA TYR A 463 20.29 -2.63 15.43
C TYR A 463 20.01 -3.24 16.80
N TYR A 464 20.46 -2.61 17.88
CA TYR A 464 20.23 -3.11 19.23
C TYR A 464 20.06 -1.97 20.24
N ASN A 465 19.35 -2.25 21.33
CA ASN A 465 19.27 -1.33 22.47
C ASN A 465 20.26 -1.81 23.56
N PRO A 466 21.41 -1.15 23.77
CA PRO A 466 22.37 -1.55 24.80
C PRO A 466 21.80 -1.51 26.23
N LEU A 467 20.71 -0.77 26.46
CA LEU A 467 20.05 -0.71 27.78
C LEU A 467 19.14 -1.91 28.04
N GLU A 468 18.69 -2.60 27.00
CA GLU A 468 17.84 -3.80 27.11
C GLU A 468 18.64 -5.10 26.94
N MET A 469 19.85 -5.03 26.39
CA MET A 469 20.75 -6.17 26.23
C MET A 469 21.42 -6.52 27.56
N THR A 470 20.86 -7.46 28.31
CA THR A 470 21.39 -7.86 29.63
C THR A 470 22.31 -9.08 29.59
N ASP A 471 22.34 -9.84 28.48
CA ASP A 471 23.22 -11.00 28.33
C ASP A 471 24.61 -10.59 27.84
N GLU A 472 25.60 -10.63 28.73
CA GLU A 472 26.98 -10.22 28.47
C GLU A 472 27.61 -11.04 27.33
N ALA A 473 27.30 -12.33 27.24
CA ALA A 473 27.81 -13.20 26.19
C ALA A 473 27.28 -12.78 24.80
N THR A 474 26.00 -12.44 24.71
CA THR A 474 25.39 -11.91 23.48
C THR A 474 26.01 -10.58 23.08
N GLU A 475 26.16 -9.66 24.03
CA GLU A 475 26.79 -8.35 23.77
C GLU A 475 28.24 -8.52 23.29
N ARG A 476 29.02 -9.38 23.95
CA ARG A 476 30.41 -9.72 23.57
C ARG A 476 30.48 -10.31 22.17
N THR A 477 29.55 -11.18 21.81
CA THR A 477 29.46 -11.80 20.47
C THR A 477 29.17 -10.76 19.38
N LEU A 478 28.23 -9.83 19.62
CA LEU A 478 27.95 -8.74 18.70
C LEU A 478 29.17 -7.82 18.53
N LYS A 479 29.83 -7.45 19.63
CA LYS A 479 31.06 -6.64 19.59
C LYS A 479 32.17 -7.33 18.82
N PHE A 480 32.41 -8.61 19.07
CA PHE A 480 33.41 -9.41 18.35
C PHE A 480 33.22 -9.30 16.82
N TYR A 481 32.00 -9.49 16.32
CA TYR A 481 31.75 -9.37 14.89
C TYR A 481 31.79 -7.94 14.37
N SER A 482 31.45 -6.95 15.21
CA SER A 482 31.55 -5.54 14.87
C SER A 482 33.01 -5.12 14.72
N ASP A 483 33.87 -5.50 15.67
CA ASP A 483 35.30 -5.18 15.71
C ASP A 483 36.06 -5.87 14.55
N ASN A 484 35.62 -7.07 14.16
CA ASN A 484 36.13 -7.77 12.98
C ASN A 484 35.53 -7.29 11.66
N GLY A 485 34.69 -6.24 11.67
CA GLY A 485 34.10 -5.64 10.49
C GLY A 485 33.10 -6.51 9.72
N LYS A 486 32.60 -7.60 10.34
CA LYS A 486 31.59 -8.50 9.76
C LYS A 486 30.18 -7.96 9.90
N ILE A 487 29.91 -7.25 11.00
CA ILE A 487 28.64 -6.55 11.20
C ILE A 487 28.85 -5.05 11.43
N ASN A 488 27.87 -4.27 11.03
CA ASN A 488 27.70 -2.88 11.39
C ASN A 488 26.66 -2.83 12.52
N LEU A 489 27.13 -2.80 13.76
CA LEU A 489 26.29 -2.81 14.95
C LEU A 489 25.83 -1.40 15.32
N MET A 490 24.53 -1.11 15.25
CA MET A 490 23.94 0.21 15.48
C MET A 490 23.17 0.27 16.81
N GLU A 491 23.56 1.15 17.72
CA GLU A 491 22.79 1.51 18.90
C GLU A 491 21.50 2.22 18.51
N PHE A 492 20.37 1.69 18.96
CA PHE A 492 19.04 2.19 18.69
C PHE A 492 18.23 2.24 19.98
N ILE A 493 18.14 3.44 20.56
CA ILE A 493 17.44 3.68 21.82
C ILE A 493 16.27 4.62 21.52
N LEU A 494 15.05 4.07 21.55
CA LEU A 494 13.84 4.87 21.32
C LEU A 494 13.61 5.85 22.49
N PRO A 495 13.26 7.13 22.21
CA PRO A 495 13.03 8.14 23.25
C PRO A 495 11.64 8.03 23.91
N PHE A 496 10.90 6.98 23.57
CA PHE A 496 9.55 6.69 24.06
C PHE A 496 9.35 5.19 24.19
N SER A 497 8.26 4.78 24.85
CA SER A 497 7.94 3.36 25.05
C SER A 497 7.91 2.58 23.74
N THR A 498 8.65 1.47 23.70
CA THR A 498 8.66 0.53 22.57
C THR A 498 7.30 -0.10 22.29
N LEU A 499 6.40 -0.11 23.28
CA LEU A 499 5.01 -0.58 23.16
C LEU A 499 4.10 0.41 22.43
N ASP A 500 4.48 1.70 22.36
CA ASP A 500 3.68 2.74 21.72
C ASP A 500 4.01 2.88 20.22
N VAL A 501 4.96 2.10 19.69
CA VAL A 501 5.41 2.11 18.30
C VAL A 501 5.34 0.69 17.72
N TRP A 502 5.17 0.59 16.40
CA TRP A 502 5.03 -0.72 15.77
C TRP A 502 6.32 -1.55 15.91
N TYR A 503 6.16 -2.76 16.45
CA TYR A 503 7.17 -3.81 16.52
C TYR A 503 8.56 -3.28 16.93
N TYR A 504 8.62 -2.65 18.11
CA TYR A 504 9.86 -2.11 18.70
C TYR A 504 10.60 -1.09 17.80
N GLY A 505 9.90 -0.40 16.92
CA GLY A 505 10.49 0.58 16.01
C GLY A 505 11.13 -0.02 14.76
N GLN A 506 10.76 -1.25 14.39
CA GLN A 506 11.25 -1.94 13.18
C GLN A 506 11.26 -1.05 11.94
N LEU A 507 10.20 -0.27 11.72
CA LEU A 507 10.10 0.58 10.53
C LEU A 507 11.20 1.64 10.46
N ALA A 508 11.64 2.18 11.60
CA ALA A 508 12.75 3.13 11.65
C ALA A 508 14.09 2.46 11.32
N THR A 509 14.34 1.27 11.85
CA THR A 509 15.59 0.54 11.57
C THR A 509 15.66 0.05 10.12
N VAL A 510 14.56 -0.46 9.56
CA VAL A 510 14.47 -0.83 8.14
C VAL A 510 14.72 0.37 7.24
N THR A 511 14.12 1.53 7.56
CA THR A 511 14.29 2.76 6.76
C THR A 511 15.72 3.31 6.86
N ASP A 512 16.28 3.41 8.08
CA ASP A 512 17.66 3.85 8.29
C ASP A 512 18.66 2.92 7.58
N CYS A 513 18.44 1.60 7.64
CA CYS A 513 19.29 0.62 6.98
C CYS A 513 19.22 0.71 5.45
N LEU A 514 18.02 0.91 4.89
CA LEU A 514 17.87 1.17 3.45
C LEU A 514 18.71 2.39 3.04
N LEU A 515 18.60 3.51 3.77
CA LEU A 515 19.33 4.75 3.48
C LEU A 515 20.85 4.57 3.57
N ARG A 516 21.34 3.76 4.51
CA ARG A 516 22.77 3.41 4.63
C ARG A 516 23.29 2.55 3.49
N ASN A 517 22.43 1.82 2.80
CA ASN A 517 22.82 0.97 1.69
C ASN A 517 22.60 1.65 0.33
N THR A 518 21.76 2.68 0.26
CA THR A 518 21.57 3.50 -0.95
C THR A 518 22.87 4.17 -1.37
N GLY A 519 23.34 3.86 -2.59
CA GLY A 519 24.63 4.37 -3.08
C GLY A 519 25.83 3.50 -2.74
N ILE A 520 25.67 2.53 -1.83
CA ILE A 520 26.78 1.78 -1.22
C ILE A 520 26.74 0.32 -1.61
N THR A 521 25.58 -0.32 -1.54
CA THR A 521 25.41 -1.74 -1.81
C THR A 521 24.55 -1.98 -3.05
N GLN A 522 24.96 -2.90 -3.91
CA GLN A 522 24.20 -3.25 -5.12
C GLN A 522 22.86 -3.94 -4.80
N TYR A 523 22.86 -4.94 -3.92
CA TYR A 523 21.66 -5.64 -3.47
C TYR A 523 21.60 -5.76 -1.96
N THR A 524 20.45 -5.40 -1.37
CA THR A 524 20.22 -5.47 0.07
C THR A 524 19.05 -6.38 0.41
N PHE A 525 19.29 -7.35 1.30
CA PHE A 525 18.30 -8.29 1.82
C PHE A 525 17.69 -7.74 3.11
N PHE A 526 16.40 -7.97 3.30
CA PHE A 526 15.68 -7.62 4.52
C PHE A 526 15.11 -8.89 5.14
N ASN A 527 15.73 -9.40 6.21
CA ASN A 527 15.31 -10.61 6.92
C ASN A 527 15.70 -10.59 8.40
N ASP A 528 15.05 -11.46 9.16
CA ASP A 528 15.29 -11.64 10.59
C ASP A 528 16.45 -12.63 10.83
N LEU A 529 16.97 -12.70 12.08
CA LEU A 529 18.08 -13.59 12.45
C LEU A 529 17.76 -15.10 12.34
N ASP A 530 16.48 -15.46 12.34
CA ASP A 530 16.01 -16.84 12.19
C ASP A 530 15.63 -17.18 10.74
N GLU A 531 15.98 -16.32 9.79
CA GLU A 531 15.63 -16.44 8.38
C GLU A 531 16.86 -16.38 7.48
N PHE A 532 16.92 -17.27 6.49
CA PHE A 532 18.08 -17.41 5.60
C PHE A 532 17.65 -17.48 4.14
N PHE A 533 18.23 -16.61 3.31
CA PHE A 533 18.07 -16.67 1.85
C PHE A 533 19.03 -17.69 1.27
N VAL A 534 18.51 -18.75 0.64
CA VAL A 534 19.31 -19.84 0.09
C VAL A 534 19.04 -20.00 -1.41
N PRO A 535 20.08 -19.99 -2.27
CA PRO A 535 19.92 -20.29 -3.68
C PRO A 535 19.53 -21.76 -3.86
N VAL A 536 18.55 -22.03 -4.71
CA VAL A 536 17.98 -23.38 -4.90
C VAL A 536 18.79 -24.19 -5.89
N LEU A 537 19.32 -23.56 -6.94
CA LEU A 537 20.06 -24.25 -8.00
C LEU A 537 21.49 -24.58 -7.56
N ASP A 538 21.84 -25.87 -7.50
CA ASP A 538 23.09 -26.39 -6.88
C ASP A 538 24.38 -25.71 -7.37
N ASN A 539 24.43 -25.29 -8.63
CA ASN A 539 25.61 -24.68 -9.25
C ASN A 539 25.62 -23.15 -9.22
N GLN A 540 24.72 -22.51 -8.46
CA GLN A 540 24.69 -21.05 -8.34
C GLN A 540 25.01 -20.59 -6.93
N THR A 541 25.82 -19.54 -6.86
CA THR A 541 26.04 -18.73 -5.66
C THR A 541 24.82 -17.83 -5.39
N LEU A 542 24.71 -17.31 -4.17
CA LEU A 542 23.69 -16.32 -3.84
C LEU A 542 23.81 -15.08 -4.75
N SER A 543 25.04 -14.64 -4.98
CA SER A 543 25.36 -13.48 -5.82
C SER A 543 24.90 -13.64 -7.26
N GLU A 544 25.20 -14.78 -7.89
CA GLU A 544 24.77 -15.09 -9.26
C GLU A 544 23.24 -15.21 -9.36
N THR A 545 22.62 -15.87 -8.38
CA THR A 545 21.17 -16.06 -8.35
C THR A 545 20.45 -14.71 -8.27
N VAL A 546 20.89 -13.84 -7.37
CA VAL A 546 20.33 -12.50 -7.19
C VAL A 546 20.60 -11.64 -8.42
N SER A 547 21.83 -11.63 -8.95
CA SER A 547 22.14 -10.89 -10.19
C SER A 547 21.23 -11.30 -11.35
N GLY A 548 20.96 -12.60 -11.51
CA GLY A 548 20.00 -13.15 -12.48
C GLY A 548 18.57 -12.66 -12.27
N LEU A 549 18.10 -12.62 -11.01
CA LEU A 549 16.77 -12.08 -10.68
C LEU A 549 16.63 -10.59 -11.00
N PHE A 550 17.74 -9.85 -11.12
CA PHE A 550 17.78 -8.43 -11.39
C PHE A 550 18.35 -8.07 -12.77
N GLU A 551 18.45 -9.03 -13.70
CA GLU A 551 18.88 -8.79 -15.10
C GLU A 551 18.05 -7.69 -15.78
N ASN A 552 16.74 -7.69 -15.54
CA ASN A 552 15.89 -6.59 -15.95
C ASN A 552 16.11 -5.37 -15.05
N ARG A 553 16.74 -4.33 -15.62
CA ARG A 553 17.06 -3.06 -14.96
C ARG A 553 15.86 -2.29 -14.42
N LYS A 554 14.61 -2.69 -14.68
CA LYS A 554 13.41 -2.11 -14.07
C LYS A 554 13.00 -2.75 -12.73
N ILE A 555 13.55 -3.90 -12.36
CA ILE A 555 13.16 -4.60 -11.13
C ILE A 555 13.78 -3.95 -9.88
N ALA A 556 13.06 -3.13 -9.13
CA ALA A 556 13.59 -2.50 -7.92
C ALA A 556 13.68 -3.47 -6.73
N SER A 557 12.80 -4.47 -6.69
CA SER A 557 12.69 -5.41 -5.57
C SER A 557 12.23 -6.78 -6.03
N GLN A 558 12.76 -7.81 -5.39
CA GLN A 558 12.40 -9.21 -5.61
C GLN A 558 11.92 -9.80 -4.30
N ARG A 559 10.65 -10.22 -4.28
CA ARG A 559 10.05 -10.92 -3.16
C ARG A 559 10.07 -12.43 -3.42
N THR A 560 10.49 -13.20 -2.42
CA THR A 560 10.48 -14.66 -2.51
C THR A 560 9.62 -15.33 -1.45
N ALA A 561 9.10 -16.52 -1.79
CA ALA A 561 8.37 -17.38 -0.89
C ALA A 561 9.26 -17.94 0.24
N LEU A 562 8.63 -18.14 1.39
CA LEU A 562 9.26 -18.61 2.62
C LEU A 562 8.83 -20.06 2.91
N LYS A 563 9.72 -20.86 3.46
CA LYS A 563 9.43 -22.21 3.96
C LYS A 563 9.81 -22.32 5.43
N PHE A 564 8.89 -22.78 6.27
CA PHE A 564 9.15 -22.95 7.70
C PHE A 564 9.97 -24.22 7.94
N ILE A 565 11.05 -24.10 8.69
CA ILE A 565 11.88 -25.21 9.16
C ILE A 565 11.65 -25.41 10.66
N SER A 566 11.33 -26.64 11.03
CA SER A 566 10.96 -27.04 12.37
C SER A 566 12.17 -27.11 13.29
N THR A 567 12.24 -26.25 14.30
CA THR A 567 13.33 -26.20 15.29
C THR A 567 13.13 -27.15 16.48
N LYS A 568 12.64 -28.38 16.24
CA LYS A 568 12.39 -29.37 17.30
C LYS A 568 13.67 -29.81 18.00
N ILE A 569 14.77 -29.86 17.25
CA ILE A 569 16.08 -30.18 17.80
C ILE A 569 16.69 -28.87 18.28
N ASN A 570 16.66 -28.68 19.60
CA ASN A 570 17.25 -27.51 20.25
C ASN A 570 18.78 -27.66 20.41
N ARG A 571 19.48 -27.85 19.29
CA ARG A 571 20.94 -27.96 19.21
C ARG A 571 21.46 -27.01 18.13
N SER A 572 22.44 -26.18 18.47
CA SER A 572 23.13 -25.30 17.52
C SER A 572 24.28 -26.06 16.82
N PRO A 573 24.58 -25.76 15.53
CA PRO A 573 23.86 -24.85 14.63
C PRO A 573 22.44 -25.38 14.31
N VAL A 574 21.42 -24.56 14.49
CA VAL A 574 20.02 -24.98 14.32
C VAL A 574 19.72 -25.32 12.86
N THR A 575 20.34 -24.60 11.93
CA THR A 575 20.23 -24.78 10.48
C THR A 575 20.77 -26.12 9.99
N LEU A 576 21.75 -26.70 10.67
CA LEU A 576 22.32 -28.01 10.32
C LEU A 576 21.63 -29.18 11.03
N ASN A 577 21.10 -28.93 12.22
CA ASN A 577 20.44 -29.94 13.05
C ASN A 577 18.95 -30.11 12.72
N ASN A 578 18.33 -29.18 12.00
CA ASN A 578 16.90 -29.23 11.69
C ASN A 578 16.67 -29.11 10.19
N SER A 579 16.13 -30.16 9.57
CA SER A 579 15.82 -30.21 8.14
C SER A 579 14.36 -30.54 7.83
N VAL A 580 13.51 -30.61 8.85
CA VAL A 580 12.10 -30.95 8.69
C VAL A 580 11.32 -29.67 8.45
N SER A 581 10.58 -29.57 7.36
CA SER A 581 9.92 -28.36 6.88
C SER A 581 8.40 -28.48 6.74
N SER A 582 7.71 -27.35 6.60
CA SER A 582 6.32 -27.31 6.15
C SER A 582 6.19 -27.77 4.69
N LYS A 583 5.10 -28.47 4.34
CA LYS A 583 4.84 -28.90 2.95
C LYS A 583 4.63 -27.72 2.00
N ASN A 584 3.85 -26.74 2.44
CA ASN A 584 3.50 -25.58 1.62
C ASN A 584 4.47 -24.43 1.89
N PHE A 585 4.75 -23.67 0.85
CA PHE A 585 5.39 -22.36 0.94
C PHE A 585 4.40 -21.32 1.48
N GLU A 586 4.90 -20.40 2.31
CA GLU A 586 4.18 -19.21 2.74
C GLU A 586 4.51 -18.06 1.79
N THR A 587 3.46 -17.51 1.17
CA THR A 587 3.56 -16.44 0.17
C THR A 587 3.09 -15.09 0.69
N ARG A 588 2.63 -15.01 1.95
CA ARG A 588 2.19 -13.76 2.60
C ARG A 588 3.27 -13.13 3.47
N PHE A 589 4.01 -13.93 4.23
CA PHE A 589 5.10 -13.49 5.10
C PHE A 589 6.45 -13.67 4.41
N THR A 590 6.58 -13.09 3.22
CA THR A 590 7.78 -13.18 2.38
C THR A 590 8.90 -12.28 2.89
N LYS A 591 10.08 -12.41 2.30
CA LYS A 591 11.18 -11.43 2.44
C LYS A 591 11.62 -10.91 1.09
N CYS A 592 12.30 -9.77 1.09
CA CYS A 592 12.68 -9.05 -0.11
C CYS A 592 14.20 -8.86 -0.20
N VAL A 593 14.69 -8.93 -1.43
CA VAL A 593 15.98 -8.38 -1.84
C VAL A 593 15.68 -7.15 -2.69
N VAL A 594 16.44 -6.08 -2.55
CA VAL A 594 16.18 -4.82 -3.27
C VAL A 594 17.44 -4.24 -3.88
N ARG A 595 17.26 -3.41 -4.90
CA ARG A 595 18.22 -2.38 -5.34
C ARG A 595 17.94 -1.09 -4.57
N PRO A 596 18.75 -0.75 -3.54
CA PRO A 596 18.40 0.29 -2.57
C PRO A 596 18.08 1.65 -3.20
N GLU A 597 18.82 2.03 -4.24
CA GLU A 597 18.67 3.31 -4.94
C GLU A 597 17.30 3.50 -5.60
N MET A 598 16.64 2.39 -5.98
CA MET A 598 15.35 2.40 -6.66
C MET A 598 14.15 2.40 -5.71
N VAL A 599 14.39 2.20 -4.41
CA VAL A 599 13.34 2.07 -3.38
C VAL A 599 13.21 3.34 -2.56
N PHE A 600 11.97 3.79 -2.37
CA PHE A 600 11.65 4.93 -1.51
C PHE A 600 11.21 4.50 -0.11
N GLU A 601 10.39 3.46 -0.02
CA GLU A 601 9.88 2.92 1.24
C GLU A 601 9.93 1.40 1.23
N GLN A 602 10.64 0.84 2.20
CA GLN A 602 10.81 -0.59 2.42
C GLN A 602 10.18 -1.00 3.76
N GLY A 603 9.44 -2.10 3.75
CA GLY A 603 9.00 -2.82 4.94
C GLY A 603 9.77 -4.14 5.11
N ILE A 604 9.56 -4.87 6.20
CA ILE A 604 10.34 -6.12 6.43
C ILE A 604 9.90 -7.25 5.48
N HIS A 605 8.63 -7.27 5.08
CA HIS A 605 8.06 -8.34 4.25
C HIS A 605 7.80 -7.92 2.79
N HIS A 606 7.90 -6.63 2.50
CA HIS A 606 7.55 -6.07 1.20
C HIS A 606 8.20 -4.71 0.94
N THR A 607 8.37 -4.37 -0.34
CA THR A 607 8.63 -2.99 -0.76
C THR A 607 7.31 -2.24 -0.89
N SER A 608 7.13 -1.19 -0.11
CA SER A 608 5.89 -0.40 -0.07
C SER A 608 5.85 0.63 -1.20
N ARG A 609 7.00 1.25 -1.53
CA ARG A 609 7.07 2.26 -2.58
C ARG A 609 8.43 2.30 -3.28
N VAL A 610 8.38 2.27 -4.61
CA VAL A 610 9.53 2.48 -5.52
C VAL A 610 9.60 3.95 -5.95
N ILE A 611 10.76 4.39 -6.45
CA ILE A 611 10.99 5.80 -6.79
C ILE A 611 10.38 6.18 -8.16
N GLN A 612 10.27 5.25 -9.11
CA GLN A 612 9.65 5.44 -10.44
C GLN A 612 8.41 4.56 -10.65
N ASP A 613 7.47 5.02 -11.48
CA ASP A 613 6.24 4.27 -11.82
C ASP A 613 6.50 3.03 -12.66
N ASP A 614 7.58 3.04 -13.46
CA ASP A 614 7.95 1.93 -14.33
C ASP A 614 8.85 0.89 -13.64
N TYR A 615 9.19 1.12 -12.36
CA TYR A 615 9.95 0.15 -11.57
C TYR A 615 9.04 -0.93 -10.99
N GLU A 616 9.51 -2.17 -11.08
CA GLU A 616 8.72 -3.35 -10.77
C GLU A 616 9.17 -3.99 -9.45
N THR A 617 8.23 -4.63 -8.76
CA THR A 617 8.47 -5.39 -7.52
C THR A 617 7.91 -6.82 -7.61
N PRO A 618 8.37 -7.62 -8.60
CA PRO A 618 7.88 -8.98 -8.82
C PRO A 618 8.04 -9.88 -7.60
N SER A 619 7.22 -10.92 -7.58
CA SER A 619 7.28 -11.99 -6.58
C SER A 619 7.44 -13.32 -7.28
N HIS A 620 8.26 -14.21 -6.72
CA HIS A 620 8.45 -15.55 -7.24
C HIS A 620 8.20 -16.62 -6.15
N ASP A 621 8.02 -17.85 -6.60
CA ASP A 621 7.51 -18.98 -5.81
C ASP A 621 8.57 -19.69 -4.93
N GLY A 622 9.78 -19.16 -4.87
CA GLY A 622 10.89 -19.80 -4.15
C GLY A 622 11.59 -20.93 -4.92
N SER A 623 11.41 -21.03 -6.25
CA SER A 623 12.11 -22.00 -7.11
C SER A 623 13.57 -21.65 -7.41
N LEU A 624 13.93 -20.37 -7.42
CA LEU A 624 15.31 -19.89 -7.70
C LEU A 624 16.06 -19.50 -6.43
N LEU A 625 15.43 -18.68 -5.59
CA LEU A 625 15.94 -18.20 -4.30
C LEU A 625 14.86 -18.43 -3.25
N ARG A 626 15.18 -18.96 -2.08
CA ARG A 626 14.17 -19.31 -1.07
C ARG A 626 14.55 -18.78 0.29
N VAL A 627 13.56 -18.39 1.09
CA VAL A 627 13.78 -18.02 2.49
C VAL A 627 13.41 -19.21 3.37
N TYR A 628 14.34 -19.67 4.20
CA TYR A 628 14.06 -20.65 5.25
C TYR A 628 13.88 -19.95 6.59
N HIS A 629 12.73 -20.14 7.22
CA HIS A 629 12.42 -19.57 8.53
C HIS A 629 12.46 -20.64 9.61
N TYR A 630 13.44 -20.56 10.49
CA TYR A 630 13.68 -21.55 11.54
C TYR A 630 12.85 -21.25 12.77
N ARG A 631 11.64 -21.81 12.79
CA ARG A 631 10.68 -21.67 13.88
C ARG A 631 9.85 -22.93 14.05
N GLU A 632 9.52 -23.29 15.28
CA GLU A 632 8.69 -24.46 15.57
C GLU A 632 7.30 -24.33 14.88
N PRO A 633 6.89 -25.27 14.01
CA PRO A 633 5.66 -25.15 13.25
C PRO A 633 4.49 -25.81 14.00
N ARG A 634 3.26 -25.32 13.75
CA ARG A 634 2.02 -25.97 14.21
C ARG A 634 1.57 -27.17 13.34
N TYR A 635 2.28 -27.53 12.27
CA TYR A 635 1.85 -28.54 11.26
C TYR A 635 3.03 -29.35 10.67
N CYS A 636 2.76 -30.53 10.07
CA CYS A 636 3.74 -31.58 9.74
C CYS A 636 3.65 -32.16 8.30
N CYS A 637 4.70 -32.64 7.60
CA CYS A 637 6.13 -32.27 7.47
C CYS A 637 6.71 -32.85 6.15
N GLU A 638 7.75 -32.20 5.57
CA GLU A 638 8.60 -32.66 4.44
C GLU A 638 10.09 -32.52 4.76
N ASN A 639 10.96 -33.33 4.14
CA ASN A 639 12.41 -33.21 4.34
C ASN A 639 13.01 -32.12 3.43
N GLU A 640 13.79 -31.22 4.01
CA GLU A 640 14.39 -30.04 3.37
C GLU A 640 15.86 -29.93 3.81
N ASN A 641 16.73 -30.57 3.03
CA ASN A 641 18.15 -30.72 3.35
C ASN A 641 19.06 -29.76 2.59
N LEU A 642 18.55 -28.85 1.76
CA LEU A 642 19.35 -28.06 0.83
C LEU A 642 20.46 -27.24 1.51
N LEU A 643 20.10 -26.48 2.56
CA LEU A 643 21.07 -25.65 3.30
C LEU A 643 22.16 -26.53 3.93
N LYS A 644 21.74 -27.64 4.55
CA LYS A 644 22.67 -28.63 5.11
C LYS A 644 23.59 -29.17 4.01
N GLN A 645 23.08 -29.64 2.89
CA GLN A 645 23.89 -30.19 1.79
C GLN A 645 24.96 -29.22 1.29
N ARG A 646 24.66 -27.91 1.25
CA ARG A 646 25.60 -26.89 0.80
C ARG A 646 26.69 -26.55 1.82
N TYR A 647 26.32 -26.44 3.10
CA TYR A 647 27.17 -25.81 4.10
C TYR A 647 27.56 -26.70 5.28
N ASP A 648 27.08 -27.95 5.40
CA ASP A 648 27.20 -28.81 6.60
C ASP A 648 28.58 -28.71 7.28
N LYS A 649 29.62 -29.22 6.61
CA LYS A 649 30.97 -29.29 7.19
C LYS A 649 31.59 -27.90 7.40
N LYS A 650 31.43 -27.01 6.41
CA LYS A 650 32.03 -25.66 6.45
C LYS A 650 31.44 -24.83 7.57
N LEU A 651 30.10 -24.79 7.68
CA LEU A 651 29.40 -24.06 8.73
C LEU A 651 29.70 -24.65 10.11
N GLN A 652 29.73 -25.98 10.25
CA GLN A 652 30.06 -26.60 11.54
C GLN A 652 31.48 -26.22 11.99
N GLU A 653 32.46 -26.26 11.09
CA GLU A 653 33.86 -25.92 11.38
C GLU A 653 34.02 -24.46 11.85
N VAL A 654 33.50 -23.49 11.07
CA VAL A 654 33.62 -22.07 11.45
C VAL A 654 32.80 -21.73 12.70
N PHE A 655 31.63 -22.35 12.86
CA PHE A 655 30.79 -22.16 14.03
C PHE A 655 31.48 -22.65 15.30
N ASP A 656 32.02 -23.87 15.29
CA ASP A 656 32.70 -24.44 16.46
C ASP A 656 33.97 -23.65 16.82
N ALA A 657 34.71 -23.16 15.82
CA ALA A 657 35.89 -22.32 16.02
C ALA A 657 35.54 -21.02 16.76
N VAL A 658 34.49 -20.31 16.35
CA VAL A 658 34.08 -19.06 17.01
C VAL A 658 33.44 -19.33 18.38
N VAL A 659 32.64 -20.38 18.50
CA VAL A 659 32.06 -20.81 19.79
C VAL A 659 33.16 -21.10 20.82
N LEU A 660 34.21 -21.81 20.43
CA LEU A 660 35.36 -22.08 21.29
C LEU A 660 36.12 -20.80 21.65
N MET A 661 36.31 -19.90 20.68
CA MET A 661 37.02 -18.64 20.87
C MET A 661 36.30 -17.69 21.84
N LEU A 662 34.96 -17.66 21.80
CA LEU A 662 34.14 -16.78 22.65
C LEU A 662 33.72 -17.43 23.98
N GLU A 663 33.93 -18.74 24.14
CA GLU A 663 33.54 -19.54 25.32
C GLU A 663 32.02 -19.51 25.59
N VAL A 664 31.19 -19.65 24.55
CA VAL A 664 29.70 -19.52 24.59
C VAL A 664 28.92 -20.74 24.17
#